data_AF-A0A6J6JFH7-F1
#
_entry.id   AF-A0A6J6JFH7-F1
#
_cell.length_a   1.000
_cell.length_b   1.000
_cell.length_c   1.000
_cell.angle_alpha   90.00
_cell.angle_beta   90.00
_cell.angle_gamma   90.00
#
_symmetry.space_group_name_H-M   'P 1'
#
loop_
_entity.id
_entity.type
_entity.pdbx_description
1 polymer ?
#
loop_
_entity_poly.entity_id
_entity_poly.type
_entity_poly.pdbx_seq_one_letter_code
_entity_poly.pdbx_strand_id
1 'polypeptide(L)'
;MVGATLDRNGLRPGRYLVTEDGLVVLASEAGVVDIDPSKVVRKGKLQPGKMFLVDTVEGRIIEDEEIKSQVASSEPWDSWLSDNRINLRDLPEREHIAHTSSSVNRRQRTFGFTDEELRVLLMPMAKNGTEPLGAMGSDTPIAAISDRPRLLFDYFVQQFAQVTNPPLDSIREQVVTSLATGIGPERNLLSAGPNHAQQVIIDFPALSNDELAKIKHIDEMPGGGEAFVVRGLYRLSEGSTGLEKRLVEIYAEVDQAIDDGITYVVLSDRDSNRDLAPIPSLLLTSAVHHHLIRTGRRTMVGLVVEAGDVREVHHVAALVGYGAAAVNPYLALESVELMIREGRIQGVSLEQAAKNLIGSLGKGVLKIMSKMGISAVSSYSGAQCFEVIGLNQDVVEKYFYGTTSQLGGIGMEVLHQEIAARHASAYPVERAVNVHQSLDVGGEYQWRREGPPHLFNPETVFKLQHATREKRFDIFRQYTKLIDDQSSRLMTLRGLFKFKDGVRDPISIDQVESVSSIVKRFSTGAMSYGSISKEAHEALAVAMNSIGARSNTGEGGEDTDRLLDPKRRSAIKQVASGRFGVTSMYLTHADDLQIKMAQGAKPGEGGQLAANKIYPWIAKTRHSTPGVGLISPPPHHDIYSIEDLKQLIFDLKRSNPSARVHVKLVSQVGIGTVAAGVVKAKADVVLVSGHDGGTGASPLNSLKHAGTPWELGLAETQQTLMLNGLRDRVSVQVDGQMKTGRDVVIAALLGAEEFGFATAPLVVSGCILMRVCHLDTCPVGVATQNPLLRERFTGKPEFVVNFFEFLAEEIREILAGLGFRSIEEAVGHTELLDVDSAISHWKADGLDLSPILQGSGLGDSAPRSKKVDQNHELEKHFDHKLIAQASESLLHSKPVLIEETIRNTEQAAGTLLGHHVTVSFGESGLPEATLHVRLRGTAGQSFGAFIPSGIKLELIGDANDHVGKGLSGGLIVIRPDENASFPSNENIIAGNVIGYGATSGQLFLSGVVGERFMVRNSGATAVVEGAGDHALEYMTGGRVVILGSVGRNLGAGMSGGYAYVYKLQDSSVNAEALSADDLRLLKPSKEQALELRELIELHQAETQSRIAGWILENFESELENFSVVMPTDYASVREILADAEQTGMDPDGSEVWGKILEATNG
;
A
#
# COMPACT_ATOMS: atom_id res chain seq x y z
N MET A 1 27.82 -30.09 -5.24
CA MET A 1 26.57 -29.44 -5.63
C MET A 1 26.61 -27.97 -5.26
N VAL A 2 26.11 -27.10 -6.13
CA VAL A 2 25.91 -25.66 -5.90
C VAL A 2 24.51 -25.31 -6.41
N GLY A 3 23.72 -24.55 -5.67
CA GLY A 3 22.36 -24.23 -6.09
C GLY A 3 21.86 -22.87 -5.61
N ALA A 4 20.79 -22.41 -6.26
CA ALA A 4 20.10 -21.16 -5.97
C ALA A 4 18.58 -21.35 -6.14
N THR A 5 17.81 -20.59 -5.37
CA THR A 5 16.35 -20.50 -5.52
C THR A 5 15.93 -19.06 -5.25
N LEU A 6 14.83 -18.64 -5.86
CA LEU A 6 14.14 -17.42 -5.48
C LEU A 6 13.07 -17.71 -4.43
N ASP A 7 12.60 -16.64 -3.78
CA ASP A 7 11.37 -16.69 -3.02
C ASP A 7 10.17 -17.03 -3.92
N ARG A 8 9.03 -17.32 -3.31
CA ARG A 8 7.81 -17.76 -4.01
C ARG A 8 7.25 -16.75 -5.02
N ASN A 9 7.59 -15.46 -4.88
CA ASN A 9 7.12 -14.36 -5.72
C ASN A 9 8.20 -13.86 -6.69
N GLY A 10 9.46 -14.31 -6.55
CA GLY A 10 10.60 -13.91 -7.36
C GLY A 10 10.89 -12.41 -7.31
N LEU A 11 10.95 -11.85 -6.09
CA LEU A 11 11.09 -10.40 -5.87
C LEU A 11 12.53 -9.90 -6.05
N ARG A 12 13.50 -10.78 -6.27
CA ARG A 12 14.90 -10.42 -6.57
C ARG A 12 15.32 -11.00 -7.92
N PRO A 13 16.17 -10.29 -8.69
CA PRO A 13 16.66 -10.81 -9.95
C PRO A 13 17.76 -11.85 -9.73
N GLY A 14 17.77 -12.86 -10.59
CA GLY A 14 18.86 -13.83 -10.70
C GLY A 14 18.98 -14.27 -12.15
N ARG A 15 20.09 -13.94 -12.81
CA ARG A 15 20.38 -14.27 -14.21
C ARG A 15 21.50 -15.28 -14.25
N TYR A 16 21.44 -16.19 -15.23
CA TYR A 16 22.53 -17.10 -15.49
C TYR A 16 22.85 -17.20 -16.98
N LEU A 17 24.11 -17.53 -17.28
CA LEU A 17 24.54 -17.96 -18.60
C LEU A 17 25.34 -19.25 -18.49
N VAL A 18 25.31 -20.02 -19.56
CA VAL A 18 26.07 -21.25 -19.74
C VAL A 18 26.87 -21.15 -21.03
N THR A 19 28.12 -21.56 -20.95
CA THR A 19 29.08 -21.56 -22.06
C THR A 19 29.27 -22.98 -22.61
N GLU A 20 29.79 -23.09 -23.83
CA GLU A 20 30.05 -24.38 -24.49
C GLU A 20 31.02 -25.30 -23.72
N ASP A 21 31.94 -24.74 -22.94
CA ASP A 21 32.90 -25.48 -22.11
C ASP A 21 32.36 -25.82 -20.70
N GLY A 22 31.08 -25.53 -20.44
CA GLY A 22 30.38 -25.92 -19.23
C GLY A 22 30.53 -24.93 -18.06
N LEU A 23 31.13 -23.76 -18.26
CA LEU A 23 31.15 -22.71 -17.24
C LEU A 23 29.73 -22.11 -17.09
N VAL A 24 29.26 -22.07 -15.84
CA VAL A 24 28.00 -21.44 -15.42
C VAL A 24 28.32 -20.17 -14.64
N VAL A 25 27.77 -19.04 -15.07
CA VAL A 25 27.83 -17.78 -14.32
C VAL A 25 26.43 -17.43 -13.89
N LEU A 26 26.21 -17.24 -12.57
CA LEU A 26 24.95 -16.81 -11.99
C LEU A 26 25.20 -15.55 -11.16
N ALA A 27 24.43 -14.49 -11.43
CA ALA A 27 24.54 -13.20 -10.75
C ALA A 27 23.18 -12.48 -10.72
N SER A 28 23.08 -11.40 -9.93
CA SER A 28 21.86 -10.59 -9.87
C SER A 28 21.57 -9.85 -11.19
N GLU A 29 22.61 -9.49 -11.93
CA GLU A 29 22.52 -8.79 -13.22
C GLU A 29 23.28 -9.54 -14.32
N ALA A 30 22.86 -9.34 -15.57
CA ALA A 30 23.64 -9.73 -16.74
C ALA A 30 24.85 -8.78 -16.95
N GLY A 31 25.84 -9.22 -17.74
CA GLY A 31 27.00 -8.40 -18.11
C GLY A 31 28.08 -8.24 -17.03
N VAL A 32 28.02 -9.05 -15.96
CA VAL A 32 29.00 -8.99 -14.85
C VAL A 32 30.37 -9.59 -15.19
N VAL A 33 30.45 -10.44 -16.21
CA VAL A 33 31.67 -11.06 -16.70
C VAL A 33 31.69 -10.92 -18.23
N ASP A 34 32.86 -10.54 -18.76
CA ASP A 34 33.07 -10.41 -20.20
C ASP A 34 33.28 -11.80 -20.84
N ILE A 35 32.30 -12.25 -21.63
CA ILE A 35 32.29 -13.55 -22.29
C ILE A 35 31.94 -13.33 -23.76
N ASP A 36 32.71 -13.96 -24.63
CA ASP A 36 32.47 -13.96 -26.07
C ASP A 36 31.05 -14.51 -26.37
N PRO A 37 30.16 -13.72 -27.00
CA PRO A 37 28.79 -14.13 -27.32
C PRO A 37 28.72 -15.44 -28.11
N SER A 38 29.74 -15.76 -28.92
CA SER A 38 29.79 -17.00 -29.71
C SER A 38 29.93 -18.26 -28.87
N LYS A 39 30.41 -18.14 -27.62
CA LYS A 39 30.58 -19.27 -26.69
C LYS A 39 29.35 -19.51 -25.81
N VAL A 40 28.39 -18.60 -25.81
CA VAL A 40 27.21 -18.69 -24.95
C VAL A 40 26.18 -19.60 -25.60
N VAL A 41 25.83 -20.69 -24.92
CA VAL A 41 24.86 -21.67 -25.43
C VAL A 41 23.47 -21.52 -24.79
N ARG A 42 23.39 -20.93 -23.59
CA ARG A 42 22.13 -20.69 -22.88
C ARG A 42 22.23 -19.43 -22.01
N LYS A 43 21.19 -18.60 -22.03
CA LYS A 43 20.94 -17.50 -21.08
C LYS A 43 19.58 -17.68 -20.47
N GLY A 44 19.51 -17.65 -19.14
CA GLY A 44 18.27 -17.81 -18.41
C GLY A 44 18.18 -16.94 -17.17
N LYS A 45 17.09 -17.15 -16.43
CA LYS A 45 16.83 -16.50 -15.14
C LYS A 45 16.36 -17.53 -14.13
N LEU A 46 16.56 -17.24 -12.86
CA LEU A 46 15.83 -17.92 -11.79
C LEU A 46 14.35 -17.54 -11.88
N GLN A 47 13.48 -18.50 -11.56
CA GLN A 47 12.03 -18.32 -11.64
C GLN A 47 11.39 -18.56 -10.26
N PRO A 48 10.29 -17.86 -9.91
CA PRO A 48 9.61 -18.06 -8.63
C PRO A 48 9.30 -19.54 -8.37
N GLY A 49 9.74 -20.05 -7.22
CA GLY A 49 9.48 -21.43 -6.79
C GLY A 49 10.19 -22.53 -7.61
N LYS A 50 11.11 -22.19 -8.52
CA LYS A 50 11.98 -23.16 -9.21
C LYS A 50 13.39 -23.21 -8.62
N MET A 51 13.96 -24.40 -8.58
CA MET A 51 15.31 -24.64 -8.10
C MET A 51 16.30 -24.67 -9.27
N PHE A 52 17.46 -24.03 -9.10
CA PHE A 52 18.60 -24.14 -9.99
C PHE A 52 19.72 -24.89 -9.27
N LEU A 53 20.10 -26.05 -9.78
CA LEU A 53 21.09 -26.92 -9.13
C LEU A 53 22.15 -27.39 -10.13
N VAL A 54 23.42 -27.19 -9.78
CA VAL A 54 24.57 -27.67 -10.55
C VAL A 54 25.22 -28.81 -9.77
N ASP A 55 25.27 -29.99 -10.41
CA ASP A 55 26.04 -31.12 -9.90
C ASP A 55 27.44 -31.11 -10.51
N THR A 56 28.43 -30.85 -9.65
CA THR A 56 29.85 -30.78 -10.01
C THR A 56 30.50 -32.15 -10.20
N VAL A 57 29.86 -33.24 -9.75
CA VAL A 57 30.31 -34.62 -9.94
C VAL A 57 29.77 -35.17 -11.25
N GLU A 58 28.47 -34.98 -11.52
CA GLU A 58 27.84 -35.39 -12.79
C GLU A 58 28.18 -34.44 -13.95
N GLY A 59 28.62 -33.21 -13.65
CA GLY A 59 29.01 -32.22 -14.66
C GLY A 59 27.82 -31.62 -15.42
N ARG A 60 26.65 -31.52 -14.78
CA ARG A 60 25.42 -31.01 -15.41
C ARG A 60 24.57 -30.15 -14.48
N ILE A 61 23.65 -29.40 -15.09
CA ILE A 61 22.56 -28.73 -14.39
C ILE A 61 21.43 -29.75 -14.22
N ILE A 62 20.93 -29.90 -13.00
CA ILE A 62 19.74 -30.70 -12.69
C ILE A 62 18.53 -29.78 -12.79
N GLU A 63 17.61 -30.11 -13.70
CA GLU A 63 16.42 -29.29 -13.94
C GLU A 63 15.40 -29.42 -12.79
N ASP A 64 14.62 -28.37 -12.54
CA ASP A 64 13.67 -28.26 -11.42
C ASP A 64 12.69 -29.44 -11.33
N GLU A 65 12.18 -29.92 -12.46
CA GLU A 65 11.23 -31.03 -12.54
C GLU A 65 11.86 -32.36 -12.08
N GLU A 66 13.14 -32.59 -12.38
CA GLU A 66 13.85 -33.78 -11.93
C GLU A 66 14.00 -33.77 -10.40
N ILE A 67 14.40 -32.62 -9.83
CA ILE A 67 14.54 -32.45 -8.37
C ILE A 67 13.20 -32.69 -7.67
N LYS A 68 12.14 -32.02 -8.14
CA LYS A 68 10.80 -32.13 -7.53
C LYS A 68 10.21 -33.52 -7.70
N SER A 69 10.44 -34.19 -8.82
CA SER A 69 9.96 -35.57 -9.04
C SER A 69 10.64 -36.56 -8.11
N GLN A 70 11.94 -36.40 -7.84
CA GLN A 70 12.65 -37.24 -6.87
C GLN A 70 12.08 -37.06 -5.45
N VAL A 71 11.80 -35.83 -5.03
CA VAL A 71 11.20 -35.55 -3.71
C VAL A 71 9.74 -36.01 -3.64
N ALA A 72 8.95 -35.77 -4.70
CA ALA A 72 7.55 -36.21 -4.76
C ALA A 72 7.39 -37.73 -4.76
N SER A 73 8.42 -38.49 -5.15
CA SER A 73 8.42 -39.95 -5.13
C SER A 73 9.12 -40.56 -3.92
N SER A 74 9.68 -39.75 -3.00
CA SER A 74 10.43 -40.27 -1.85
C SER A 74 9.52 -40.92 -0.79
N GLU A 75 8.25 -40.51 -0.71
CA GLU A 75 7.24 -41.04 0.21
C GLU A 75 5.85 -41.05 -0.45
N PRO A 76 4.88 -41.84 0.04
CA PRO A 76 3.52 -41.88 -0.51
C PRO A 76 2.66 -40.70 -0.01
N TRP A 77 3.07 -39.47 -0.35
CA TRP A 77 2.48 -38.22 0.13
C TRP A 77 0.96 -38.14 -0.07
N ASP A 78 0.47 -38.56 -1.24
CA ASP A 78 -0.96 -38.53 -1.57
C ASP A 78 -1.79 -39.43 -0.66
N SER A 79 -1.32 -40.65 -0.38
CA SER A 79 -1.99 -41.56 0.56
C SER A 79 -2.00 -41.00 1.98
N TRP A 80 -0.89 -40.41 2.43
CA TRP A 80 -0.85 -39.79 3.75
C TRP A 80 -1.89 -38.67 3.87
N LEU A 81 -2.03 -37.83 2.85
CA LEU A 81 -3.01 -36.75 2.82
C LEU A 81 -4.45 -37.28 2.72
N SER A 82 -4.74 -38.23 1.81
CA SER A 82 -6.10 -38.77 1.63
C SER A 82 -6.63 -39.48 2.86
N ASP A 83 -5.76 -40.22 3.55
CA ASP A 83 -6.17 -41.14 4.61
C ASP A 83 -6.25 -40.48 5.98
N ASN A 84 -5.56 -39.34 6.18
CA ASN A 84 -5.41 -38.71 7.51
C ASN A 84 -5.89 -37.26 7.59
N ARG A 85 -6.03 -36.53 6.46
CA ARG A 85 -6.49 -35.13 6.49
C ARG A 85 -7.96 -35.06 6.89
N ILE A 86 -8.27 -34.17 7.84
CA ILE A 86 -9.65 -33.93 8.29
C ILE A 86 -10.15 -32.66 7.60
N ASN A 87 -11.09 -32.78 6.67
CA ASN A 87 -11.74 -31.59 6.11
C ASN A 87 -12.92 -31.20 6.99
N LEU A 88 -12.97 -29.93 7.43
CA LEU A 88 -14.05 -29.42 8.27
C LEU A 88 -15.45 -29.60 7.64
N ARG A 89 -15.52 -29.52 6.30
CA ARG A 89 -16.76 -29.70 5.54
C ARG A 89 -17.35 -31.11 5.64
N ASP A 90 -16.51 -32.12 5.91
CA ASP A 90 -16.92 -33.53 5.94
C ASP A 90 -17.41 -33.96 7.34
N LEU A 91 -17.24 -33.09 8.36
CA LEU A 91 -17.74 -33.34 9.71
C LEU A 91 -19.27 -33.20 9.79
N PRO A 92 -19.94 -33.96 10.69
CA PRO A 92 -21.40 -33.94 10.82
C PRO A 92 -21.98 -32.53 11.02
N GLU A 93 -23.06 -32.23 10.30
CA GLU A 93 -23.79 -30.97 10.47
C GLU A 93 -24.36 -30.81 11.88
N ARG A 94 -24.43 -29.56 12.35
CA ARG A 94 -24.91 -29.22 13.70
C ARG A 94 -26.16 -28.35 13.61
N GLU A 95 -27.02 -28.44 14.62
CA GLU A 95 -28.23 -27.61 14.67
C GLU A 95 -27.86 -26.14 14.89
N HIS A 96 -28.36 -25.28 14.01
CA HIS A 96 -28.17 -23.85 14.11
C HIS A 96 -29.00 -23.24 15.25
N ILE A 97 -28.35 -22.53 16.17
CA ILE A 97 -28.99 -21.96 17.36
C ILE A 97 -29.34 -20.48 17.12
N ALA A 98 -30.63 -20.19 17.02
CA ALA A 98 -31.14 -18.82 16.92
C ALA A 98 -31.32 -18.17 18.31
N HIS A 99 -30.68 -17.02 18.54
CA HIS A 99 -30.86 -16.25 19.77
C HIS A 99 -31.92 -15.16 19.64
N THR A 100 -32.55 -14.79 20.76
CA THR A 100 -33.55 -13.71 20.83
C THR A 100 -32.90 -12.33 20.72
N SER A 101 -33.62 -11.34 20.19
CA SER A 101 -33.14 -9.95 20.05
C SER A 101 -32.68 -9.35 21.38
N SER A 102 -33.37 -9.66 22.48
CA SER A 102 -33.01 -9.23 23.83
C SER A 102 -31.68 -9.82 24.32
N SER A 103 -31.39 -11.07 23.96
CA SER A 103 -30.12 -11.73 24.29
C SER A 103 -28.96 -11.15 23.49
N VAL A 104 -29.17 -10.94 22.18
CA VAL A 104 -28.15 -10.35 21.28
C VAL A 104 -27.83 -8.92 21.71
N ASN A 105 -28.83 -8.07 21.94
CA ASN A 105 -28.63 -6.69 22.37
C ASN A 105 -27.85 -6.58 23.70
N ARG A 106 -28.16 -7.42 24.70
CA ARG A 106 -27.44 -7.43 25.97
C ARG A 106 -25.97 -7.82 25.79
N ARG A 107 -25.69 -8.82 24.95
CA ARG A 107 -24.31 -9.24 24.65
C ARG A 107 -23.58 -8.16 23.84
N GLN A 108 -24.21 -7.56 22.84
CA GLN A 108 -23.68 -6.41 22.10
C GLN A 108 -23.21 -5.30 23.05
N ARG A 109 -24.02 -4.94 24.05
CA ARG A 109 -23.64 -3.94 25.07
C ARG A 109 -22.47 -4.40 25.94
N THR A 110 -22.45 -5.68 26.33
CA THR A 110 -21.35 -6.25 27.14
C THR A 110 -20.01 -6.12 26.41
N PHE A 111 -20.00 -6.29 25.09
CA PHE A 111 -18.83 -6.15 24.23
C PHE A 111 -18.68 -4.77 23.57
N GLY A 112 -19.50 -3.78 23.97
CA GLY A 112 -19.40 -2.39 23.54
C GLY A 112 -19.73 -2.11 22.07
N PHE A 113 -20.62 -2.89 21.44
CA PHE A 113 -21.10 -2.60 20.08
C PHE A 113 -21.92 -1.31 20.06
N THR A 114 -21.77 -0.55 18.97
CA THR A 114 -22.51 0.68 18.68
C THR A 114 -23.36 0.53 17.42
N ASP A 115 -24.39 1.37 17.27
CA ASP A 115 -25.19 1.39 16.03
C ASP A 115 -24.36 1.83 14.81
N GLU A 116 -23.36 2.69 15.00
CA GLU A 116 -22.41 3.07 13.95
C GLU A 116 -21.65 1.86 13.41
N GLU A 117 -21.06 1.02 14.26
CA GLU A 117 -20.33 -0.19 13.82
C GLU A 117 -21.25 -1.18 13.10
N LEU A 118 -22.48 -1.39 13.59
CA LEU A 118 -23.44 -2.25 12.90
C LEU A 118 -23.76 -1.74 11.49
N ARG A 119 -23.99 -0.43 11.35
CA ARG A 119 -24.41 0.22 10.09
C ARG A 119 -23.26 0.41 9.11
N VAL A 120 -22.07 0.76 9.59
CA VAL A 120 -20.93 1.18 8.77
C VAL A 120 -19.95 0.03 8.53
N LEU A 121 -19.92 -0.99 9.39
CA LEU A 121 -19.02 -2.13 9.28
C LEU A 121 -19.75 -3.43 8.93
N LEU A 122 -20.60 -3.93 9.83
CA LEU A 122 -21.19 -5.27 9.66
C LEU A 122 -22.20 -5.33 8.52
N MET A 123 -23.07 -4.33 8.40
CA MET A 123 -24.10 -4.30 7.35
C MET A 123 -23.52 -4.33 5.93
N PRO A 124 -22.52 -3.48 5.57
CA PRO A 124 -21.88 -3.56 4.26
C PRO A 124 -21.18 -4.89 4.02
N MET A 125 -20.45 -5.43 5.01
CA MET A 125 -19.76 -6.72 4.87
C MET A 125 -20.74 -7.87 4.63
N ALA A 126 -21.83 -7.91 5.39
CA ALA A 126 -22.88 -8.92 5.23
C ALA A 126 -23.62 -8.82 3.88
N LYS A 127 -23.83 -7.60 3.38
CA LYS A 127 -24.54 -7.37 2.12
C LYS A 127 -23.66 -7.63 0.89
N ASN A 128 -22.43 -7.11 0.90
CA ASN A 128 -21.58 -7.02 -0.28
C ASN A 128 -20.44 -8.06 -0.29
N GLY A 129 -20.15 -8.72 0.84
CA GLY A 129 -19.04 -9.68 0.94
C GLY A 129 -17.64 -9.06 0.88
N THR A 130 -17.54 -7.74 1.07
CA THR A 130 -16.29 -6.96 1.03
C THR A 130 -16.24 -5.95 2.18
N GLU A 131 -15.02 -5.59 2.59
CA GLU A 131 -14.83 -4.57 3.62
C GLU A 131 -15.32 -3.19 3.15
N PRO A 132 -15.90 -2.37 4.04
CA PRO A 132 -16.37 -1.04 3.69
C PRO A 132 -15.23 -0.04 3.44
N LEU A 133 -15.43 0.83 2.45
CA LEU A 133 -14.58 1.99 2.21
C LEU A 133 -15.08 3.22 2.98
N GLY A 134 -14.14 4.11 3.31
CA GLY A 134 -14.38 5.42 3.88
C GLY A 134 -13.47 6.49 3.29
N ALA A 135 -13.54 7.69 3.84
CA ALA A 135 -12.74 8.83 3.39
C ALA A 135 -12.39 9.77 4.56
N MET A 136 -11.46 10.70 4.29
CA MET A 136 -10.77 11.56 5.26
C MET A 136 -9.85 10.76 6.20
N GLY A 137 -9.10 11.45 7.06
CA GLY A 137 -8.23 10.82 8.05
C GLY A 137 -8.94 10.59 9.38
N SER A 138 -8.32 9.81 10.27
CA SER A 138 -8.79 9.70 11.66
C SER A 138 -8.40 10.95 12.44
N ASP A 139 -9.37 11.64 13.03
CA ASP A 139 -9.18 12.84 13.86
C ASP A 139 -9.78 12.69 15.26
N THR A 140 -10.00 11.44 15.68
CA THR A 140 -10.33 11.02 17.05
C THR A 140 -9.04 10.68 17.80
N PRO A 141 -9.04 10.71 19.15
CA PRO A 141 -7.88 10.29 19.94
C PRO A 141 -7.49 8.83 19.67
N ILE A 142 -6.19 8.53 19.74
CA ILE A 142 -5.71 7.14 19.83
C ILE A 142 -6.15 6.51 21.17
N ALA A 143 -6.22 5.18 21.23
CA ALA A 143 -6.75 4.48 22.40
C ALA A 143 -6.05 4.84 23.71
N ALA A 144 -4.72 5.01 23.65
CA ALA A 144 -3.86 5.38 24.78
C ALA A 144 -4.29 6.64 25.53
N ILE A 145 -4.92 7.60 24.85
CA ILE A 145 -5.28 8.91 25.42
C ILE A 145 -6.78 9.21 25.29
N SER A 146 -7.59 8.21 24.94
CA SER A 146 -9.04 8.37 24.83
C SER A 146 -9.72 8.32 26.20
N ASP A 147 -10.57 9.30 26.50
CA ASP A 147 -11.42 9.31 27.69
C ASP A 147 -12.50 8.21 27.67
N ARG A 148 -12.78 7.63 26.50
CA ARG A 148 -13.78 6.56 26.36
C ARG A 148 -13.15 5.18 26.53
N PRO A 149 -13.90 4.18 27.05
CA PRO A 149 -13.45 2.80 27.05
C PRO A 149 -13.19 2.30 25.63
N ARG A 150 -12.00 1.77 25.36
CA ARG A 150 -11.60 1.18 24.08
C ARG A 150 -11.52 -0.33 24.14
N LEU A 151 -11.53 -0.98 22.99
CA LEU A 151 -11.23 -2.40 22.93
C LEU A 151 -9.71 -2.58 22.98
N LEU A 152 -9.25 -3.71 23.52
CA LEU A 152 -7.82 -4.01 23.57
C LEU A 152 -7.18 -4.00 22.18
N PHE A 153 -7.93 -4.41 21.15
CA PHE A 153 -7.52 -4.33 19.75
C PHE A 153 -7.05 -2.92 19.31
N ASP A 154 -7.68 -1.85 19.81
CA ASP A 154 -7.37 -0.48 19.40
C ASP A 154 -5.99 0.01 19.88
N TYR A 155 -5.33 -0.73 20.76
CA TYR A 155 -3.96 -0.45 21.21
C TYR A 155 -2.90 -1.07 20.28
N PHE A 156 -3.31 -1.93 19.35
CA PHE A 156 -2.43 -2.59 18.39
C PHE A 156 -2.59 -1.94 17.02
N VAL A 157 -1.48 -1.58 16.41
CA VAL A 157 -1.40 -0.96 15.10
C VAL A 157 -0.75 -1.94 14.13
N GLN A 158 -1.35 -2.13 12.96
CA GLN A 158 -0.83 -2.99 11.91
C GLN A 158 0.50 -2.42 11.38
N GLN A 159 1.53 -3.27 11.36
CA GLN A 159 2.78 -2.96 10.68
C GLN A 159 2.63 -3.14 9.17
N PHE A 160 3.48 -2.45 8.42
CA PHE A 160 3.51 -2.54 6.96
C PHE A 160 4.93 -2.40 6.42
N ALA A 161 5.15 -2.94 5.23
CA ALA A 161 6.41 -2.84 4.54
C ALA A 161 6.53 -1.48 3.85
N GLN A 162 7.71 -0.88 3.94
CA GLN A 162 8.08 0.31 3.18
C GLN A 162 9.59 0.26 2.88
N VAL A 163 9.94 0.31 1.60
CA VAL A 163 11.31 0.30 1.06
C VAL A 163 12.07 -1.02 1.23
N THR A 164 12.19 -1.56 2.44
CA THR A 164 13.01 -2.75 2.75
C THR A 164 12.58 -4.00 2.00
N ASN A 165 11.27 -4.13 1.82
CA ASN A 165 10.59 -5.17 1.08
C ASN A 165 9.26 -4.58 0.55
N PRO A 166 8.65 -5.17 -0.49
CA PRO A 166 7.40 -4.68 -1.03
C PRO A 166 6.19 -5.29 -0.30
N PRO A 167 5.06 -4.57 -0.21
CA PRO A 167 3.77 -5.20 0.02
C PRO A 167 3.37 -6.06 -1.20
N LEU A 168 2.41 -6.97 -1.01
CA LEU A 168 1.86 -7.83 -2.06
C LEU A 168 0.49 -7.36 -2.52
N ASP A 169 0.13 -7.74 -3.74
CA ASP A 169 -1.22 -7.53 -4.25
C ASP A 169 -2.17 -8.68 -3.90
N SER A 170 -2.96 -8.50 -2.83
CA SER A 170 -3.90 -9.53 -2.37
C SER A 170 -5.05 -9.82 -3.33
N ILE A 171 -5.21 -9.05 -4.42
CA ILE A 171 -6.32 -9.19 -5.38
C ILE A 171 -5.79 -9.78 -6.69
N ARG A 172 -4.77 -9.16 -7.29
CA ARG A 172 -4.27 -9.54 -8.63
C ARG A 172 -3.20 -10.61 -8.58
N GLU A 173 -2.54 -10.80 -7.45
CA GLU A 173 -1.56 -11.85 -7.23
C GLU A 173 -2.11 -12.93 -6.28
N GLN A 174 -3.42 -13.14 -6.24
CA GLN A 174 -4.05 -14.14 -5.35
C GLN A 174 -3.47 -15.55 -5.55
N VAL A 175 -3.02 -15.89 -6.77
CA VAL A 175 -2.39 -17.16 -7.13
C VAL A 175 -1.15 -17.50 -6.27
N VAL A 176 -0.47 -16.50 -5.71
CA VAL A 176 0.67 -16.70 -4.80
C VAL A 176 0.28 -16.55 -3.33
N THR A 177 -1.01 -16.47 -2.99
CA THR A 177 -1.47 -16.31 -1.60
C THR A 177 -2.20 -17.55 -1.08
N SER A 178 -2.30 -17.69 0.24
CA SER A 178 -3.12 -18.74 0.87
C SER A 178 -3.66 -18.31 2.23
N LEU A 179 -4.98 -18.45 2.39
CA LEU A 179 -5.69 -18.36 3.68
C LEU A 179 -5.97 -19.74 4.30
N ALA A 180 -5.60 -20.81 3.61
CA ALA A 180 -5.78 -22.16 4.13
C ALA A 180 -4.77 -22.44 5.25
N THR A 181 -5.24 -23.05 6.33
CA THR A 181 -4.39 -23.44 7.46
C THR A 181 -4.89 -24.72 8.12
N GLY A 182 -3.99 -25.38 8.86
CA GLY A 182 -4.33 -26.52 9.68
C GLY A 182 -4.61 -26.13 11.13
N ILE A 183 -5.54 -26.84 11.76
CA ILE A 183 -5.81 -26.79 13.20
C ILE A 183 -5.44 -28.17 13.77
N GLY A 184 -4.56 -28.20 14.75
CA GLY A 184 -4.16 -29.43 15.43
C GLY A 184 -2.67 -29.46 15.77
N PRO A 185 -2.17 -30.61 16.26
CA PRO A 185 -0.77 -30.77 16.62
C PRO A 185 0.16 -30.69 15.40
N GLU A 186 1.33 -30.08 15.60
CA GLU A 186 2.47 -30.07 14.68
C GLU A 186 3.50 -31.09 15.15
N ARG A 187 3.94 -31.95 14.23
CA ARG A 187 4.88 -33.04 14.51
C ARG A 187 6.32 -32.64 14.20
N ASN A 188 7.27 -33.54 14.45
CA ASN A 188 8.70 -33.27 14.30
C ASN A 188 9.10 -33.03 12.84
N LEU A 189 9.54 -31.81 12.53
CA LEU A 189 9.99 -31.37 11.21
C LEU A 189 11.13 -32.22 10.61
N LEU A 190 11.92 -32.92 11.44
CA LEU A 190 13.04 -33.75 10.99
C LEU A 190 12.63 -35.16 10.54
N SER A 191 11.33 -35.46 10.57
CA SER A 191 10.78 -36.77 10.20
C SER A 191 9.57 -36.61 9.29
N ALA A 192 9.32 -37.61 8.44
CA ALA A 192 8.16 -37.67 7.57
C ALA A 192 7.31 -38.91 7.93
N GLY A 193 5.99 -38.75 7.98
CA GLY A 193 5.07 -39.86 8.26
C GLY A 193 3.60 -39.43 8.21
N PRO A 194 2.65 -40.38 8.09
CA PRO A 194 1.23 -40.10 7.82
C PRO A 194 0.55 -39.21 8.89
N ASN A 195 0.98 -39.33 10.14
CA ASN A 195 0.43 -38.55 11.26
C ASN A 195 0.68 -37.03 11.14
N HIS A 196 1.55 -36.57 10.22
CA HIS A 196 1.71 -35.13 9.93
C HIS A 196 0.48 -34.54 9.23
N ALA A 197 -0.30 -35.36 8.52
CA ALA A 197 -1.50 -34.92 7.81
C ALA A 197 -2.76 -34.89 8.68
N GLN A 198 -2.69 -35.37 9.94
CA GLN A 198 -3.82 -35.46 10.86
C GLN A 198 -4.15 -34.11 11.51
N GLN A 199 -4.63 -33.18 10.70
CA GLN A 199 -5.07 -31.84 11.10
C GLN A 199 -6.43 -31.51 10.48
N VAL A 200 -7.21 -30.69 11.17
CA VAL A 200 -8.44 -30.11 10.61
C VAL A 200 -8.04 -28.98 9.68
N ILE A 201 -8.27 -29.13 8.39
CA ILE A 201 -7.94 -28.09 7.40
C ILE A 201 -9.14 -27.19 7.17
N ILE A 202 -8.87 -25.89 7.22
CA ILE A 202 -9.82 -24.81 6.97
C ILE A 202 -9.32 -23.94 5.82
N ASP A 203 -10.26 -23.40 5.04
CA ASP A 203 -9.97 -22.57 3.87
C ASP A 203 -9.78 -21.09 4.25
N PHE A 204 -10.35 -20.66 5.39
CA PHE A 204 -10.28 -19.31 5.92
C PHE A 204 -10.06 -19.32 7.43
N PRO A 205 -9.33 -18.33 7.99
CA PRO A 205 -9.13 -18.22 9.43
C PRO A 205 -10.39 -17.74 10.20
N ALA A 206 -11.48 -17.41 9.51
CA ALA A 206 -12.75 -17.03 10.12
C ALA A 206 -13.79 -18.15 9.97
N LEU A 207 -14.51 -18.48 11.05
CA LEU A 207 -15.46 -19.59 11.11
C LEU A 207 -16.88 -19.11 11.43
N SER A 208 -17.87 -19.76 10.82
CA SER A 208 -19.27 -19.69 11.24
C SER A 208 -19.49 -20.36 12.60
N ASN A 209 -20.64 -20.07 13.21
CA ASN A 209 -21.04 -20.72 14.47
C ASN A 209 -21.20 -22.23 14.31
N ASP A 210 -21.72 -22.66 13.16
CA ASP A 210 -21.98 -24.06 12.85
C ASP A 210 -20.67 -24.82 12.60
N GLU A 211 -19.70 -24.20 11.92
CA GLU A 211 -18.34 -24.72 11.76
C GLU A 211 -17.58 -24.85 13.08
N LEU A 212 -17.69 -23.86 13.98
CA LEU A 212 -17.10 -23.97 15.32
C LEU A 212 -17.75 -25.14 16.10
N ALA A 213 -19.06 -25.32 15.97
CA ALA A 213 -19.75 -26.43 16.63
C ALA A 213 -19.23 -27.79 16.13
N LYS A 214 -18.89 -27.93 14.85
CA LYS A 214 -18.23 -29.14 14.33
C LYS A 214 -16.90 -29.43 15.03
N ILE A 215 -16.08 -28.41 15.27
CA ILE A 215 -14.78 -28.56 15.97
C ILE A 215 -14.97 -28.90 17.45
N LYS A 216 -15.95 -28.29 18.13
CA LYS A 216 -16.25 -28.58 19.55
C LYS A 216 -16.66 -30.04 19.80
N HIS A 217 -17.16 -30.72 18.77
CA HIS A 217 -17.63 -32.10 18.81
C HIS A 217 -16.82 -33.02 17.88
N ILE A 218 -15.53 -32.72 17.72
CA ILE A 218 -14.61 -33.48 16.85
C ILE A 218 -14.37 -34.91 17.35
N ASP A 219 -14.56 -35.14 18.65
CA ASP A 219 -14.45 -36.43 19.35
C ASP A 219 -15.43 -37.49 18.82
N GLU A 220 -16.54 -37.08 18.19
CA GLU A 220 -17.47 -37.98 17.54
C GLU A 220 -16.89 -38.64 16.26
N MET A 221 -15.81 -38.08 15.70
CA MET A 221 -15.09 -38.67 14.56
C MET A 221 -13.98 -39.61 15.04
N PRO A 222 -13.95 -40.89 14.62
CA PRO A 222 -12.85 -41.79 14.95
C PRO A 222 -11.51 -41.25 14.46
N GLY A 223 -10.55 -41.08 15.38
CA GLY A 223 -9.24 -40.51 15.06
C GLY A 223 -9.25 -39.00 14.83
N GLY A 224 -10.35 -38.30 15.13
CA GLY A 224 -10.49 -36.85 15.00
C GLY A 224 -9.78 -36.05 16.08
N GLY A 225 -9.38 -36.68 17.20
CA GLY A 225 -8.86 -36.02 18.40
C GLY A 225 -9.99 -35.53 19.31
N GLU A 226 -9.64 -34.72 20.32
CA GLU A 226 -10.61 -34.22 21.30
C GLU A 226 -10.45 -32.70 21.50
N ALA A 227 -11.56 -32.01 21.76
CA ALA A 227 -11.61 -30.57 21.95
C ALA A 227 -11.93 -30.19 23.40
N PHE A 228 -11.21 -29.20 23.93
CA PHE A 228 -11.45 -28.62 25.25
C PHE A 228 -11.89 -27.15 25.13
N VAL A 229 -13.03 -26.80 25.72
CA VAL A 229 -13.55 -25.42 25.71
C VAL A 229 -13.16 -24.72 27.01
N VAL A 230 -12.25 -23.75 26.90
CA VAL A 230 -11.83 -22.87 27.99
C VAL A 230 -12.85 -21.75 28.19
N ARG A 231 -13.28 -21.55 29.43
CA ARG A 231 -14.14 -20.42 29.81
C ARG A 231 -13.30 -19.20 30.19
N GLY A 232 -13.17 -18.27 29.26
CA GLY A 232 -12.49 -16.99 29.38
C GLY A 232 -13.29 -15.92 30.13
N LEU A 233 -13.81 -16.26 31.31
CA LEU A 233 -14.62 -15.37 32.14
C LEU A 233 -14.02 -15.21 33.54
N TYR A 234 -14.03 -13.99 34.08
CA TYR A 234 -13.54 -13.70 35.44
C TYR A 234 -14.61 -12.98 36.27
N ARG A 235 -14.50 -13.07 37.60
CA ARG A 235 -15.43 -12.40 38.51
C ARG A 235 -15.14 -10.90 38.53
N LEU A 236 -16.12 -10.09 38.10
CA LEU A 236 -15.93 -8.65 37.97
C LEU A 236 -15.59 -7.97 39.32
N SER A 237 -16.15 -8.47 40.43
CA SER A 237 -15.91 -7.93 41.77
C SER A 237 -14.49 -8.14 42.31
N GLU A 238 -13.68 -9.00 41.68
CA GLU A 238 -12.29 -9.27 42.09
C GLU A 238 -11.27 -8.35 41.41
N GLY A 239 -11.73 -7.40 40.58
CA GLY A 239 -10.87 -6.41 39.94
C GLY A 239 -9.88 -7.00 38.93
N SER A 240 -8.82 -6.24 38.65
CA SER A 240 -7.71 -6.68 37.80
C SER A 240 -6.97 -7.89 38.35
N THR A 241 -6.87 -8.03 39.67
CA THR A 241 -6.28 -9.22 40.31
C THR A 241 -7.08 -10.48 40.00
N GLY A 242 -8.41 -10.41 40.01
CA GLY A 242 -9.28 -11.53 39.60
C GLY A 242 -9.10 -11.92 38.13
N LEU A 243 -8.93 -10.92 37.26
CA LEU A 243 -8.62 -11.13 35.83
C LEU A 243 -7.29 -11.88 35.65
N GLU A 244 -6.22 -11.41 36.29
CA GLU A 244 -4.91 -12.07 36.22
C GLU A 244 -4.93 -13.48 36.82
N LYS A 245 -5.59 -13.65 37.98
CA LYS A 245 -5.74 -14.95 38.62
C LYS A 245 -6.44 -15.93 37.70
N ARG A 246 -7.50 -15.50 37.01
CA ARG A 246 -8.23 -16.36 36.05
C ARG A 246 -7.33 -16.79 34.89
N LEU A 247 -6.45 -15.94 34.38
CA LEU A 247 -5.48 -16.34 33.35
C LEU A 247 -4.55 -17.45 33.84
N VAL A 248 -4.07 -17.37 35.09
CA VAL A 248 -3.23 -18.42 35.68
C VAL A 248 -3.99 -19.73 35.86
N GLU A 249 -5.26 -19.67 36.28
CA GLU A 249 -6.12 -20.86 36.36
C GLU A 249 -6.31 -21.50 34.98
N ILE A 250 -6.53 -20.68 33.94
CA ILE A 250 -6.66 -21.15 32.55
C ILE A 250 -5.38 -21.85 32.08
N TYR A 251 -4.19 -21.36 32.45
CA TYR A 251 -2.94 -22.04 32.11
C TYR A 251 -2.90 -23.46 32.64
N ALA A 252 -3.28 -23.66 33.91
CA ALA A 252 -3.34 -24.98 34.53
C ALA A 252 -4.43 -25.88 33.91
N GLU A 253 -5.60 -25.32 33.59
CA GLU A 253 -6.68 -26.04 32.89
C GLU A 253 -6.22 -26.53 31.51
N VAL A 254 -5.53 -25.68 30.75
CA VAL A 254 -5.01 -26.02 29.42
C VAL A 254 -3.87 -27.03 29.51
N ASP A 255 -2.93 -26.88 30.45
CA ASP A 255 -1.85 -27.84 30.64
C ASP A 255 -2.39 -29.23 31.01
N GLN A 256 -3.38 -29.30 31.90
CA GLN A 256 -4.03 -30.55 32.27
C GLN A 256 -4.79 -31.16 31.08
N ALA A 257 -5.53 -30.35 30.32
CA ALA A 257 -6.21 -30.81 29.12
C ALA A 257 -5.22 -31.43 28.10
N ILE A 258 -4.05 -30.82 27.91
CA ILE A 258 -2.99 -31.37 27.04
C ILE A 258 -2.45 -32.69 27.58
N ASP A 259 -2.23 -32.79 28.91
CA ASP A 259 -1.80 -34.04 29.55
C ASP A 259 -2.86 -35.15 29.40
N ASP A 260 -4.13 -34.79 29.35
CA ASP A 260 -5.27 -35.68 29.10
C ASP A 260 -5.44 -36.05 27.61
N GLY A 261 -4.59 -35.52 26.72
CA GLY A 261 -4.56 -35.89 25.30
C GLY A 261 -5.38 -34.99 24.37
N ILE A 262 -5.87 -33.84 24.86
CA ILE A 262 -6.59 -32.86 24.04
C ILE A 262 -5.69 -32.30 22.93
N THR A 263 -6.25 -32.19 21.72
CA THR A 263 -5.55 -31.69 20.53
C THR A 263 -6.11 -30.36 20.01
N TYR A 264 -7.31 -29.97 20.46
CA TYR A 264 -7.96 -28.71 20.08
C TYR A 264 -8.39 -27.94 21.31
N VAL A 265 -7.93 -26.69 21.45
CA VAL A 265 -8.32 -25.82 22.56
C VAL A 265 -9.15 -24.67 22.01
N VAL A 266 -10.40 -24.57 22.45
CA VAL A 266 -11.32 -23.49 22.11
C VAL A 266 -11.34 -22.47 23.24
N LEU A 267 -10.79 -21.29 23.00
CA LEU A 267 -10.79 -20.17 23.93
C LEU A 267 -12.08 -19.37 23.74
N SER A 268 -12.98 -19.38 24.73
CA SER A 268 -14.31 -18.78 24.60
C SER A 268 -14.58 -17.67 25.63
N ASP A 269 -15.01 -16.50 25.16
CA ASP A 269 -15.51 -15.39 26.00
C ASP A 269 -17.05 -15.40 26.14
N ARG A 270 -17.72 -16.43 25.63
CA ARG A 270 -19.17 -16.61 25.68
C ARG A 270 -19.65 -16.78 27.13
N ASP A 271 -20.95 -16.54 27.34
CA ASP A 271 -21.68 -16.76 28.60
C ASP A 271 -21.32 -15.81 29.75
N SER A 272 -20.83 -14.60 29.42
CA SER A 272 -20.81 -13.49 30.37
C SER A 272 -22.21 -13.23 30.94
N ASN A 273 -22.24 -12.97 32.24
CA ASN A 273 -23.46 -12.72 33.01
C ASN A 273 -23.23 -11.56 33.99
N ARG A 274 -24.17 -11.32 34.91
CA ARG A 274 -24.09 -10.20 35.87
C ARG A 274 -22.82 -10.20 36.74
N ASP A 275 -22.28 -11.38 37.09
CA ASP A 275 -21.14 -11.49 37.99
C ASP A 275 -19.82 -11.75 37.24
N LEU A 276 -19.91 -12.37 36.06
CA LEU A 276 -18.78 -12.79 35.25
C LEU A 276 -18.63 -11.91 34.01
N ALA A 277 -17.49 -11.23 33.91
CA ALA A 277 -17.12 -10.43 32.76
C ALA A 277 -16.21 -11.23 31.80
N PRO A 278 -16.28 -10.96 30.49
CA PRO A 278 -15.41 -11.61 29.52
C PRO A 278 -13.97 -11.08 29.65
N ILE A 279 -13.00 -11.99 29.54
CA ILE A 279 -11.61 -11.63 29.28
C ILE A 279 -11.51 -11.20 27.80
N PRO A 280 -10.87 -10.07 27.46
CA PRO A 280 -10.69 -9.66 26.08
C PRO A 280 -10.06 -10.79 25.27
N SER A 281 -10.64 -11.12 24.12
CA SER A 281 -10.27 -12.34 23.38
C SER A 281 -8.80 -12.32 22.96
N LEU A 282 -8.27 -11.15 22.60
CA LEU A 282 -6.85 -10.95 22.26
C LEU A 282 -5.91 -11.24 23.44
N LEU A 283 -6.25 -10.76 24.64
CA LEU A 283 -5.47 -11.04 25.85
C LEU A 283 -5.50 -12.53 26.18
N LEU A 284 -6.69 -13.14 26.16
CA LEU A 284 -6.85 -14.57 26.43
C LEU A 284 -6.03 -15.42 25.46
N THR A 285 -6.13 -15.12 24.17
CA THR A 285 -5.42 -15.83 23.10
C THR A 285 -3.91 -15.73 23.26
N SER A 286 -3.40 -14.51 23.38
CA SER A 286 -1.96 -14.27 23.48
C SER A 286 -1.38 -14.84 24.79
N ALA A 287 -2.09 -14.70 25.90
CA ALA A 287 -1.71 -15.26 27.19
C ALA A 287 -1.53 -16.78 27.14
N VAL A 288 -2.50 -17.51 26.57
CA VAL A 288 -2.42 -18.97 26.41
C VAL A 288 -1.34 -19.35 25.39
N HIS A 289 -1.27 -18.62 24.27
CA HIS A 289 -0.26 -18.85 23.22
C HIS A 289 1.17 -18.79 23.78
N HIS A 290 1.52 -17.70 24.47
CA HIS A 290 2.85 -17.54 25.04
C HIS A 290 3.13 -18.47 26.23
N HIS A 291 2.11 -18.80 27.04
CA HIS A 291 2.26 -19.83 28.08
C HIS A 291 2.70 -21.16 27.45
N LEU A 292 1.97 -21.61 26.43
CA LEU A 292 2.29 -22.85 25.71
C LEU A 292 3.65 -22.83 25.01
N ILE A 293 4.11 -21.67 24.52
CA ILE A 293 5.47 -21.53 23.99
C ILE A 293 6.50 -21.72 25.11
N ARG A 294 6.32 -21.02 26.23
CA ARG A 294 7.27 -21.07 27.37
C ARG A 294 7.37 -22.47 27.97
N THR A 295 6.29 -23.25 27.97
CA THR A 295 6.27 -24.63 28.46
C THR A 295 6.65 -25.67 27.39
N GLY A 296 6.92 -25.26 26.15
CA GLY A 296 7.27 -26.16 25.04
C GLY A 296 6.10 -27.01 24.54
N ARG A 297 4.86 -26.61 24.81
CA ARG A 297 3.62 -27.35 24.52
C ARG A 297 2.82 -26.78 23.34
N ARG A 298 3.19 -25.63 22.77
CA ARG A 298 2.41 -24.95 21.71
C ARG A 298 2.16 -25.82 20.48
N THR A 299 3.10 -26.65 20.08
CA THR A 299 2.96 -27.56 18.92
C THR A 299 2.04 -28.74 19.19
N MET A 300 1.59 -28.97 20.43
CA MET A 300 0.73 -30.13 20.76
C MET A 300 -0.76 -29.87 20.47
N VAL A 301 -1.18 -28.62 20.27
CA VAL A 301 -2.59 -28.25 20.14
C VAL A 301 -2.84 -27.21 19.06
N GLY A 302 -4.02 -27.24 18.46
CA GLY A 302 -4.58 -26.13 17.71
C GLY A 302 -5.37 -25.18 18.62
N LEU A 303 -5.22 -23.86 18.44
CA LEU A 303 -5.97 -22.84 19.18
C LEU A 303 -7.09 -22.26 18.31
N VAL A 304 -8.33 -22.36 18.76
CA VAL A 304 -9.50 -21.76 18.12
C VAL A 304 -10.12 -20.74 19.07
N VAL A 305 -10.52 -19.57 18.57
CA VAL A 305 -11.03 -18.49 19.41
C VAL A 305 -12.51 -18.25 19.11
N GLU A 306 -13.38 -18.42 20.10
CA GLU A 306 -14.78 -18.03 20.06
C GLU A 306 -14.93 -16.67 20.77
N ALA A 307 -15.17 -15.61 20.00
CA ALA A 307 -15.05 -14.24 20.50
C ALA A 307 -16.27 -13.37 20.20
N GLY A 308 -16.77 -12.69 21.25
CA GLY A 308 -17.85 -11.72 21.19
C GLY A 308 -17.39 -10.30 20.89
N ASP A 309 -16.12 -9.95 21.14
CA ASP A 309 -15.53 -8.64 20.83
C ASP A 309 -15.03 -8.49 19.38
N VAL A 310 -15.05 -9.56 18.58
CA VAL A 310 -14.64 -9.54 17.16
C VAL A 310 -15.77 -9.02 16.27
N ARG A 311 -15.50 -7.90 15.58
CA ARG A 311 -16.43 -7.28 14.62
C ARG A 311 -15.76 -6.56 13.45
N GLU A 312 -14.43 -6.49 13.46
CA GLU A 312 -13.62 -5.86 12.43
C GLU A 312 -12.57 -6.83 11.87
N VAL A 313 -12.11 -6.54 10.66
CA VAL A 313 -11.02 -7.28 10.02
C VAL A 313 -9.76 -7.26 10.89
N HIS A 314 -9.42 -6.11 11.49
CA HIS A 314 -8.29 -5.97 12.40
C HIS A 314 -8.34 -6.99 13.55
N HIS A 315 -9.52 -7.24 14.13
CA HIS A 315 -9.65 -8.10 15.30
C HIS A 315 -9.30 -9.55 14.94
N VAL A 316 -9.73 -10.03 13.77
CA VAL A 316 -9.38 -11.38 13.28
C VAL A 316 -7.88 -11.48 13.01
N ALA A 317 -7.30 -10.47 12.34
CA ALA A 317 -5.87 -10.45 12.04
C ALA A 317 -5.01 -10.42 13.32
N ALA A 318 -5.38 -9.63 14.33
CA ALA A 318 -4.68 -9.60 15.61
C ALA A 318 -4.74 -10.97 16.29
N LEU A 319 -5.92 -11.59 16.40
CA LEU A 319 -6.06 -12.92 17.01
C LEU A 319 -5.19 -13.98 16.31
N VAL A 320 -5.16 -13.99 14.99
CA VAL A 320 -4.28 -14.90 14.22
C VAL A 320 -2.80 -14.55 14.46
N GLY A 321 -2.44 -13.28 14.40
CA GLY A 321 -1.07 -12.79 14.63
C GLY A 321 -0.53 -13.08 16.02
N TYR A 322 -1.40 -13.31 17.01
CA TYR A 322 -1.07 -13.72 18.38
C TYR A 322 -1.37 -15.21 18.67
N GLY A 323 -1.52 -16.03 17.62
CA GLY A 323 -1.39 -17.49 17.70
C GLY A 323 -2.68 -18.29 17.53
N ALA A 324 -3.82 -17.65 17.23
CA ALA A 324 -5.03 -18.37 16.84
C ALA A 324 -4.86 -19.03 15.45
N ALA A 325 -5.30 -20.28 15.33
CA ALA A 325 -5.43 -20.95 14.04
C ALA A 325 -6.73 -20.56 13.32
N ALA A 326 -7.80 -20.32 14.10
CA ALA A 326 -9.10 -19.90 13.58
C ALA A 326 -9.87 -19.04 14.60
N VAL A 327 -10.75 -18.18 14.11
CA VAL A 327 -11.55 -17.23 14.89
C VAL A 327 -13.02 -17.35 14.49
N ASN A 328 -13.89 -17.56 15.47
CA ASN A 328 -15.34 -17.50 15.30
C ASN A 328 -15.88 -16.19 15.90
N PRO A 329 -16.29 -15.21 15.07
CA PRO A 329 -16.84 -13.92 15.52
C PRO A 329 -18.34 -14.05 15.83
N TYR A 330 -18.68 -14.87 16.82
CA TYR A 330 -20.06 -15.34 16.98
C TYR A 330 -21.08 -14.20 17.12
N LEU A 331 -20.73 -13.15 17.87
CA LEU A 331 -21.66 -12.07 18.16
C LEU A 331 -21.88 -11.17 16.93
N ALA A 332 -20.88 -11.02 16.06
CA ALA A 332 -21.04 -10.32 14.79
C ALA A 332 -21.99 -11.09 13.86
N LEU A 333 -21.86 -12.41 13.78
CA LEU A 333 -22.76 -13.28 13.01
C LEU A 333 -24.21 -13.18 13.52
N GLU A 334 -24.41 -13.35 14.84
CA GLU A 334 -25.72 -13.23 15.46
C GLU A 334 -26.34 -11.82 15.30
N SER A 335 -25.49 -10.77 15.27
CA SER A 335 -25.92 -9.39 15.01
C SER A 335 -26.41 -9.20 13.57
N VAL A 336 -25.73 -9.80 12.59
CA VAL A 336 -26.14 -9.78 11.18
C VAL A 336 -27.44 -10.54 10.97
N GLU A 337 -27.59 -11.71 11.60
CA GLU A 337 -28.86 -12.47 11.56
C GLU A 337 -30.02 -11.65 12.11
N LEU A 338 -29.81 -10.95 13.22
CA LEU A 338 -30.82 -10.07 13.81
C LEU A 338 -31.20 -8.94 12.85
N MET A 339 -30.22 -8.27 12.23
CA MET A 339 -30.47 -7.20 11.25
C MET A 339 -31.27 -7.68 10.02
N ILE A 340 -31.10 -8.93 9.60
CA ILE A 340 -31.91 -9.54 8.52
C ILE A 340 -33.34 -9.80 9.00
N ARG A 341 -33.50 -10.41 10.18
CA ARG A 341 -34.83 -10.67 10.77
C ARG A 341 -35.63 -9.38 10.99
N GLU A 342 -34.95 -8.27 11.29
CA GLU A 342 -35.54 -6.94 11.45
C GLU A 342 -35.74 -6.17 10.12
N GLY A 343 -35.30 -6.72 8.99
CA GLY A 343 -35.43 -6.08 7.67
C GLY A 343 -34.49 -4.89 7.43
N ARG A 344 -33.46 -4.70 8.27
CA ARG A 344 -32.40 -3.69 8.09
C ARG A 344 -31.45 -4.07 6.95
N ILE A 345 -31.21 -5.37 6.77
CA ILE A 345 -30.50 -5.93 5.62
C ILE A 345 -31.54 -6.62 4.72
N GLN A 346 -31.53 -6.28 3.44
CA GLN A 346 -32.46 -6.79 2.45
C GLN A 346 -31.71 -7.27 1.20
N GLY A 347 -32.29 -8.22 0.48
CA GLY A 347 -31.73 -8.76 -0.77
C GLY A 347 -30.71 -9.89 -0.60
N VAL A 348 -30.45 -10.36 0.63
CA VAL A 348 -29.58 -11.51 0.91
C VAL A 348 -30.22 -12.43 1.96
N SER A 349 -30.00 -13.74 1.84
CA SER A 349 -30.45 -14.73 2.84
C SER A 349 -29.54 -14.71 4.10
N LEU A 350 -30.00 -15.31 5.20
CA LEU A 350 -29.20 -15.47 6.42
C LEU A 350 -27.87 -16.19 6.15
N GLU A 351 -27.92 -17.31 5.41
CA GLU A 351 -26.75 -18.10 5.02
C GLU A 351 -25.78 -17.30 4.14
N GLN A 352 -26.30 -16.60 3.13
CA GLN A 352 -25.47 -15.78 2.25
C GLN A 352 -24.82 -14.62 3.02
N ALA A 353 -25.52 -14.00 3.96
CA ALA A 353 -24.98 -12.91 4.75
C ALA A 353 -23.90 -13.38 5.73
N ALA A 354 -24.05 -14.56 6.35
CA ALA A 354 -23.01 -15.17 7.17
C ALA A 354 -21.77 -15.49 6.33
N LYS A 355 -21.95 -16.11 5.16
CA LYS A 355 -20.87 -16.39 4.21
C LYS A 355 -20.16 -15.12 3.73
N ASN A 356 -20.91 -14.06 3.42
CA ASN A 356 -20.39 -12.76 3.04
C ASN A 356 -19.56 -12.13 4.17
N LEU A 357 -20.06 -12.17 5.41
CA LEU A 357 -19.34 -11.64 6.56
C LEU A 357 -18.01 -12.39 6.79
N ILE A 358 -18.03 -13.73 6.80
CA ILE A 358 -16.84 -14.57 6.96
C ILE A 358 -15.85 -14.34 5.82
N GLY A 359 -16.34 -14.33 4.58
CA GLY A 359 -15.52 -14.07 3.39
C GLY A 359 -14.88 -12.68 3.41
N SER A 360 -15.62 -11.66 3.84
CA SER A 360 -15.12 -10.28 3.98
C SER A 360 -14.01 -10.20 5.04
N LEU A 361 -14.23 -10.80 6.21
CA LEU A 361 -13.23 -10.85 7.28
C LEU A 361 -11.97 -11.61 6.83
N GLY A 362 -12.12 -12.78 6.20
CA GLY A 362 -11.00 -13.58 5.70
C GLY A 362 -10.18 -12.87 4.61
N LYS A 363 -10.84 -12.32 3.59
CA LYS A 363 -10.16 -11.52 2.54
C LYS A 363 -9.48 -10.28 3.12
N GLY A 364 -10.08 -9.66 4.14
CA GLY A 364 -9.46 -8.56 4.85
C GLY A 364 -8.19 -8.97 5.62
N VAL A 365 -8.13 -10.17 6.20
CA VAL A 365 -6.90 -10.71 6.81
C VAL A 365 -5.81 -10.89 5.76
N LEU A 366 -6.15 -11.43 4.58
CA LEU A 366 -5.20 -11.53 3.47
C LEU A 366 -4.60 -10.17 3.12
N LYS A 367 -5.45 -9.16 3.05
CA LYS A 367 -5.00 -7.81 2.77
C LYS A 367 -4.07 -7.25 3.85
N ILE A 368 -4.36 -7.47 5.14
CA ILE A 368 -3.49 -7.05 6.24
C ILE A 368 -2.13 -7.74 6.16
N MET A 369 -2.06 -9.07 5.94
CA MET A 369 -0.77 -9.76 5.82
C MET A 369 0.03 -9.27 4.60
N SER A 370 -0.66 -8.96 3.51
CA SER A 370 -0.04 -8.48 2.28
C SER A 370 0.59 -7.10 2.44
N LYS A 371 0.16 -6.28 3.42
CA LYS A 371 0.84 -5.01 3.77
C LYS A 371 2.30 -5.21 4.16
N MET A 372 2.66 -6.37 4.73
CA MET A 372 4.03 -6.73 5.09
C MET A 372 4.72 -7.61 4.02
N GLY A 373 4.02 -7.91 2.92
CA GLY A 373 4.49 -8.82 1.90
C GLY A 373 4.41 -10.30 2.29
N ILE A 374 3.56 -10.64 3.26
CA ILE A 374 3.33 -12.04 3.68
C ILE A 374 2.24 -12.66 2.79
N SER A 375 2.52 -13.85 2.28
CA SER A 375 1.64 -14.54 1.33
C SER A 375 0.77 -15.65 1.93
N ALA A 376 1.09 -16.16 3.12
CA ALA A 376 0.39 -17.31 3.72
C ALA A 376 -0.02 -17.02 5.15
N VAL A 377 -1.26 -17.34 5.51
CA VAL A 377 -1.78 -17.13 6.87
C VAL A 377 -1.01 -17.95 7.91
N SER A 378 -0.50 -19.12 7.52
CA SER A 378 0.32 -19.97 8.40
C SER A 378 1.63 -19.30 8.80
N SER A 379 2.23 -18.48 7.92
CA SER A 379 3.41 -17.66 8.24
C SER A 379 3.06 -16.40 9.03
N TYR A 380 1.82 -15.93 8.93
CA TYR A 380 1.32 -14.78 9.68
C TYR A 380 0.92 -15.15 11.12
N SER A 381 0.47 -16.40 11.34
CA SER A 381 0.06 -16.88 12.66
C SER A 381 1.22 -16.85 13.65
N GLY A 382 1.04 -16.14 14.77
CA GLY A 382 2.09 -15.95 15.77
C GLY A 382 3.23 -15.01 15.35
N ALA A 383 3.18 -14.38 14.17
CA ALA A 383 4.24 -13.49 13.68
C ALA A 383 4.27 -12.12 14.36
N GLN A 384 3.20 -11.74 15.07
CA GLN A 384 3.09 -10.48 15.81
C GLN A 384 3.44 -9.24 14.96
N CYS A 385 2.93 -9.15 13.71
CA CYS A 385 3.13 -8.01 12.81
C CYS A 385 2.32 -6.75 13.24
N PHE A 386 2.45 -6.37 14.50
CA PHE A 386 1.77 -5.26 15.14
C PHE A 386 2.73 -4.48 16.01
N GLU A 387 2.43 -3.20 16.21
CA GLU A 387 3.05 -2.34 17.21
C GLU A 387 2.02 -1.98 18.28
N VAL A 388 2.44 -1.86 19.54
CA VAL A 388 1.58 -1.44 20.64
C VAL A 388 1.78 0.04 20.94
N ILE A 389 0.67 0.77 21.05
CA ILE A 389 0.67 2.16 21.50
C ILE A 389 -0.22 2.28 22.73
N GLY A 390 0.39 2.49 23.90
CA GLY A 390 -0.34 2.79 25.13
C GLY A 390 -0.58 1.61 26.07
N LEU A 391 0.15 0.50 25.96
CA LEU A 391 0.18 -0.54 27.00
C LEU A 391 1.54 -0.53 27.70
N ASN A 392 1.51 -0.69 29.03
CA ASN A 392 2.74 -0.74 29.81
C ASN A 392 3.59 -1.96 29.46
N GLN A 393 4.89 -1.85 29.76
CA GLN A 393 5.86 -2.88 29.43
C GLN A 393 5.57 -4.21 30.15
N ASP A 394 5.11 -4.17 31.40
CA ASP A 394 4.79 -5.39 32.17
C ASP A 394 3.69 -6.24 31.52
N VAL A 395 2.62 -5.61 31.01
CA VAL A 395 1.55 -6.32 30.29
C VAL A 395 2.08 -6.93 29.00
N VAL A 396 2.91 -6.18 28.25
CA VAL A 396 3.48 -6.64 26.99
C VAL A 396 4.46 -7.79 27.22
N GLU A 397 5.38 -7.70 28.16
CA GLU A 397 6.34 -8.77 28.45
C GLU A 397 5.67 -10.05 28.96
N LYS A 398 4.61 -9.90 29.74
CA LYS A 398 3.86 -11.03 30.32
C LYS A 398 2.95 -11.71 29.31
N TYR A 399 2.22 -10.95 28.50
CA TYR A 399 1.13 -11.48 27.68
C TYR A 399 1.31 -11.33 26.16
N PHE A 400 2.21 -10.47 25.68
CA PHE A 400 2.44 -10.17 24.25
C PHE A 400 3.95 -10.11 23.93
N TYR A 401 4.70 -11.08 24.48
CA TYR A 401 6.16 -11.03 24.51
C TYR A 401 6.74 -10.88 23.10
N GLY A 402 7.66 -9.94 22.91
CA GLY A 402 8.30 -9.64 21.62
C GLY A 402 7.63 -8.54 20.80
N THR A 403 6.44 -8.08 21.18
CA THR A 403 5.80 -6.91 20.55
C THR A 403 6.43 -5.62 21.07
N THR A 404 6.72 -4.68 20.17
CA THR A 404 7.26 -3.36 20.54
C THR A 404 6.19 -2.48 21.19
N SER A 405 6.48 -1.89 22.35
CA SER A 405 5.71 -0.81 22.97
C SER A 405 6.63 0.36 23.28
N GLN A 406 6.63 1.39 22.43
CA GLN A 406 7.57 2.52 22.56
C GLN A 406 7.23 3.43 23.74
N LEU A 407 5.93 3.61 24.02
CA LEU A 407 5.45 4.63 24.95
C LEU A 407 5.09 4.09 26.33
N GLY A 408 5.12 2.77 26.57
CA GLY A 408 4.44 2.23 27.75
C GLY A 408 2.95 2.60 27.74
N GLY A 409 2.33 2.75 28.92
CA GLY A 409 0.94 3.18 29.06
C GLY A 409 0.15 2.41 30.10
N ILE A 410 -1.02 1.92 29.72
CA ILE A 410 -1.98 1.35 30.66
C ILE A 410 -1.62 -0.09 31.06
N GLY A 411 -1.92 -0.44 32.31
CA GLY A 411 -1.78 -1.80 32.85
C GLY A 411 -3.11 -2.55 32.97
N MET A 412 -3.07 -3.72 33.62
CA MET A 412 -4.24 -4.58 33.85
C MET A 412 -5.39 -3.90 34.59
N GLU A 413 -5.10 -2.92 35.44
CA GLU A 413 -6.12 -2.17 36.19
C GLU A 413 -7.05 -1.36 35.29
N VAL A 414 -6.48 -0.60 34.35
CA VAL A 414 -7.27 0.19 33.40
C VAL A 414 -8.01 -0.74 32.44
N LEU A 415 -7.37 -1.83 31.97
CA LEU A 415 -8.04 -2.83 31.13
C LEU A 415 -9.28 -3.40 31.84
N HIS A 416 -9.17 -3.71 33.13
CA HIS A 416 -10.31 -4.11 33.95
C HIS A 416 -11.39 -3.02 34.01
N GLN A 417 -11.02 -1.76 34.26
CA GLN A 417 -11.97 -0.65 34.35
C GLN A 417 -12.75 -0.44 33.04
N GLU A 418 -12.11 -0.58 31.89
CA GLU A 418 -12.78 -0.48 30.59
C GLU A 418 -13.75 -1.65 30.36
N ILE A 419 -13.37 -2.87 30.75
CA ILE A 419 -14.27 -4.03 30.73
C ILE A 419 -15.47 -3.78 31.66
N ALA A 420 -15.21 -3.31 32.89
CA ALA A 420 -16.21 -3.02 33.89
C ALA A 420 -17.20 -1.95 33.41
N ALA A 421 -16.74 -0.91 32.72
CA ALA A 421 -17.58 0.15 32.17
C ALA A 421 -18.56 -0.38 31.11
N ARG A 422 -18.09 -1.22 30.18
CA ARG A 422 -18.96 -1.87 29.18
C ARG A 422 -19.93 -2.87 29.82
N HIS A 423 -19.44 -3.66 30.77
CA HIS A 423 -20.23 -4.64 31.50
C HIS A 423 -21.35 -3.99 32.30
N ALA A 424 -21.06 -2.90 33.03
CA ALA A 424 -22.04 -2.13 33.78
C ALA A 424 -23.12 -1.51 32.88
N SER A 425 -22.76 -1.14 31.64
CA SER A 425 -23.76 -0.73 30.64
C SER A 425 -24.74 -1.87 30.36
N ALA A 426 -24.30 -3.11 30.19
CA ALA A 426 -25.20 -4.25 29.95
C ALA A 426 -25.99 -4.71 31.18
N TYR A 427 -25.46 -4.51 32.39
CA TYR A 427 -26.02 -4.98 33.66
C TYR A 427 -26.14 -3.85 34.71
N PRO A 428 -27.03 -2.86 34.51
CA PRO A 428 -27.16 -1.72 35.41
C PRO A 428 -27.65 -2.15 36.82
N VAL A 429 -26.99 -1.63 37.86
CA VAL A 429 -27.25 -1.99 39.27
C VAL A 429 -28.49 -1.28 39.83
N GLU A 430 -28.75 -0.04 39.41
CA GLU A 430 -29.73 0.87 40.05
C GLU A 430 -31.05 1.03 39.27
N ARG A 431 -31.21 0.37 38.12
CA ARG A 431 -32.41 0.46 37.27
C ARG A 431 -32.85 -0.92 36.81
N ALA A 432 -34.16 -1.12 36.67
CA ALA A 432 -34.69 -2.29 35.97
C ALA A 432 -34.07 -2.32 34.56
N VAL A 433 -33.51 -3.47 34.16
CA VAL A 433 -32.89 -3.65 32.85
C VAL A 433 -33.97 -3.38 31.78
N ASN A 434 -33.87 -2.24 31.09
CA ASN A 434 -34.77 -1.95 29.99
C ASN A 434 -34.31 -2.77 28.78
N VAL A 435 -35.07 -3.82 28.48
CA VAL A 435 -34.83 -4.76 27.38
C VAL A 435 -34.91 -4.07 26.01
N HIS A 436 -35.49 -2.86 25.94
CA HIS A 436 -35.62 -2.05 24.74
C HIS A 436 -34.62 -0.90 24.64
N GLN A 437 -33.60 -0.85 25.51
CA GLN A 437 -32.56 0.18 25.41
C GLN A 437 -31.72 -0.06 24.15
N SER A 438 -31.64 0.95 23.28
CA SER A 438 -30.83 0.93 22.08
C SER A 438 -29.34 0.88 22.40
N LEU A 439 -28.52 0.43 21.45
CA LEU A 439 -27.07 0.60 21.50
C LEU A 439 -26.70 2.08 21.49
N ASP A 440 -25.50 2.39 21.96
CA ASP A 440 -24.93 3.73 21.82
C ASP A 440 -24.77 4.07 20.33
N VAL A 441 -24.97 5.35 19.98
CA VAL A 441 -24.92 5.82 18.59
C VAL A 441 -23.54 5.62 17.96
N GLY A 442 -22.47 5.68 18.76
CA GLY A 442 -21.09 5.68 18.30
C GLY A 442 -20.60 7.08 17.93
N GLY A 443 -19.78 7.18 16.89
CA GLY A 443 -19.21 8.41 16.37
C GLY A 443 -17.69 8.34 16.19
N GLU A 444 -17.11 7.16 16.12
CA GLU A 444 -15.68 6.95 15.88
C GLU A 444 -15.30 7.21 14.42
N TYR A 445 -16.20 6.88 13.50
CA TYR A 445 -15.98 7.02 12.06
C TYR A 445 -16.51 8.35 11.51
N GLN A 446 -17.57 8.87 12.12
CA GLN A 446 -18.19 10.15 11.76
C GLN A 446 -18.54 10.95 13.01
N TRP A 447 -18.26 12.26 12.97
CA TRP A 447 -18.62 13.14 14.08
C TRP A 447 -20.11 13.06 14.43
N ARG A 448 -20.39 12.90 15.73
CA ARG A 448 -21.71 12.96 16.33
C ARG A 448 -21.63 13.84 17.58
N ARG A 449 -22.70 14.55 17.89
CA ARG A 449 -22.77 15.42 19.08
C ARG A 449 -22.56 14.65 20.39
N GLU A 450 -23.02 13.40 20.45
CA GLU A 450 -22.89 12.48 21.59
C GLU A 450 -21.71 11.49 21.43
N GLY A 451 -20.93 11.64 20.36
CA GLY A 451 -19.79 10.80 20.01
C GLY A 451 -18.49 11.20 20.70
N PRO A 452 -17.36 10.55 20.37
CA PRO A 452 -16.05 11.02 20.77
C PRO A 452 -15.79 12.43 20.20
N PRO A 453 -14.90 13.20 20.82
CA PRO A 453 -14.43 14.45 20.21
C PRO A 453 -13.69 14.18 18.90
N HIS A 454 -13.81 15.13 17.96
CA HIS A 454 -13.05 15.18 16.72
C HIS A 454 -12.35 16.53 16.62
N LEU A 455 -11.10 16.55 16.13
CA LEU A 455 -10.35 17.80 15.94
C LEU A 455 -11.08 18.76 14.99
N PHE A 456 -11.70 18.23 13.93
CA PHE A 456 -12.64 19.03 13.16
C PHE A 456 -14.09 18.72 13.54
N ASN A 457 -14.75 19.74 14.05
CA ASN A 457 -16.19 19.76 14.34
C ASN A 457 -16.85 20.98 13.65
N PRO A 458 -18.18 21.07 13.63
CA PRO A 458 -18.87 22.16 12.92
C PRO A 458 -18.42 23.58 13.33
N GLU A 459 -18.07 23.80 14.61
CA GLU A 459 -17.61 25.11 15.10
C GLU A 459 -16.21 25.46 14.55
N THR A 460 -15.25 24.55 14.68
CA THR A 460 -13.88 24.76 14.17
C THR A 460 -13.85 24.96 12.66
N VAL A 461 -14.63 24.17 11.91
CA VAL A 461 -14.79 24.32 10.44
C VAL A 461 -15.34 25.71 10.09
N PHE A 462 -16.40 26.15 10.77
CA PHE A 462 -16.99 27.45 10.53
C PHE A 462 -16.00 28.60 10.80
N LYS A 463 -15.31 28.58 11.95
CA LYS A 463 -14.36 29.65 12.30
C LYS A 463 -13.19 29.72 11.35
N LEU A 464 -12.63 28.58 10.94
CA LEU A 464 -11.54 28.53 9.97
C LEU A 464 -11.98 29.13 8.63
N GLN A 465 -13.11 28.68 8.07
CA GLN A 465 -13.63 29.20 6.81
C GLN A 465 -13.95 30.70 6.88
N HIS A 466 -14.56 31.15 7.98
CA HIS A 466 -14.91 32.56 8.16
C HIS A 466 -13.67 33.44 8.29
N ALA A 467 -12.68 33.03 9.08
CA ALA A 467 -11.43 33.78 9.25
C ALA A 467 -10.70 33.99 7.92
N THR A 468 -10.59 32.94 7.10
CA THR A 468 -9.86 33.00 5.82
C THR A 468 -10.63 33.73 4.73
N ARG A 469 -11.98 33.67 4.75
CA ARG A 469 -12.83 34.39 3.78
C ARG A 469 -12.87 35.89 4.04
N GLU A 470 -13.01 36.30 5.29
CA GLU A 470 -13.09 37.71 5.69
C GLU A 470 -11.70 38.34 5.96
N LYS A 471 -10.62 37.57 5.79
CA LYS A 471 -9.25 37.95 6.13
C LYS A 471 -9.14 38.50 7.57
N ARG A 472 -9.69 37.76 8.54
CA ARG A 472 -9.77 38.12 9.96
C ARG A 472 -8.87 37.25 10.83
N PHE A 473 -7.66 37.73 11.13
CA PHE A 473 -6.69 37.01 11.96
C PHE A 473 -7.15 36.80 13.41
N ASP A 474 -7.94 37.70 13.97
CA ASP A 474 -8.51 37.56 15.31
C ASP A 474 -9.50 36.37 15.41
N ILE A 475 -10.24 36.08 14.35
CA ILE A 475 -11.11 34.89 14.27
C ILE A 475 -10.26 33.64 14.05
N PHE A 476 -9.18 33.74 13.28
CA PHE A 476 -8.21 32.65 13.13
C PHE A 476 -7.61 32.25 14.49
N ARG A 477 -7.22 33.22 15.33
CA ARG A 477 -6.77 32.95 16.71
C ARG A 477 -7.83 32.27 17.58
N GLN A 478 -9.12 32.58 17.37
CA GLN A 478 -10.19 31.85 18.07
C GLN A 478 -10.30 30.40 17.57
N TYR A 479 -10.08 30.15 16.28
CA TYR A 479 -10.01 28.81 15.72
C TYR A 479 -8.81 28.03 16.26
N THR A 480 -7.59 28.60 16.22
CA THR A 480 -6.38 27.90 16.68
C THR A 480 -6.45 27.64 18.17
N LYS A 481 -6.94 28.59 18.98
CA LYS A 481 -7.24 28.37 20.39
C LYS A 481 -8.20 27.21 20.61
N LEU A 482 -9.29 27.08 19.84
CA LEU A 482 -10.19 25.94 19.97
C LEU A 482 -9.51 24.60 19.65
N ILE A 483 -8.67 24.56 18.61
CA ILE A 483 -7.93 23.35 18.23
C ILE A 483 -6.88 23.00 19.29
N ASP A 484 -6.13 23.97 19.77
CA ASP A 484 -5.08 23.76 20.77
C ASP A 484 -5.68 23.42 22.15
N ASP A 485 -6.80 24.05 22.53
CA ASP A 485 -7.55 23.72 23.76
C ASP A 485 -8.20 22.33 23.66
N GLN A 486 -8.67 21.91 22.49
CA GLN A 486 -9.14 20.53 22.26
C GLN A 486 -7.98 19.53 22.27
N SER A 487 -6.86 19.88 21.67
CA SER A 487 -5.66 19.03 21.63
C SER A 487 -5.09 18.81 23.02
N SER A 488 -5.10 19.84 23.87
CA SER A 488 -4.71 19.73 25.28
C SER A 488 -5.73 18.95 26.14
N ARG A 489 -6.96 18.73 25.65
CA ARG A 489 -7.89 17.72 26.16
C ARG A 489 -7.63 16.33 25.56
N LEU A 490 -6.36 15.99 25.35
CA LEU A 490 -5.89 14.63 25.07
C LEU A 490 -6.32 14.05 23.71
N MET A 491 -6.40 14.87 22.67
CA MET A 491 -6.75 14.40 21.32
C MET A 491 -5.56 13.86 20.52
N THR A 492 -4.37 14.40 20.76
CA THR A 492 -3.14 14.09 20.02
C THR A 492 -1.96 14.08 20.98
N LEU A 493 -0.87 13.36 20.64
CA LEU A 493 0.35 13.36 21.46
C LEU A 493 0.93 14.77 21.59
N ARG A 494 1.06 15.51 20.48
CA ARG A 494 1.50 16.91 20.50
C ARG A 494 0.61 17.85 21.29
N GLY A 495 -0.65 17.49 21.54
CA GLY A 495 -1.55 18.25 22.41
C GLY A 495 -1.11 18.23 23.87
N LEU A 496 -0.35 17.20 24.27
CA LEU A 496 0.17 17.01 25.63
C LEU A 496 1.46 17.80 25.90
N PHE A 497 2.11 18.27 24.84
CA PHE A 497 3.38 18.99 24.95
C PHE A 497 3.14 20.44 25.35
N LYS A 498 4.07 21.02 26.08
CA LYS A 498 4.12 22.44 26.42
C LYS A 498 5.46 22.99 25.98
N PHE A 499 5.50 24.30 25.79
CA PHE A 499 6.76 25.00 25.57
C PHE A 499 7.35 25.38 26.92
N LYS A 500 8.65 25.12 27.13
CA LYS A 500 9.35 25.53 28.34
C LYS A 500 9.69 27.01 28.30
N ASP A 501 9.21 27.73 29.32
CA ASP A 501 9.58 29.12 29.54
C ASP A 501 10.97 29.22 30.18
N GLY A 502 11.70 30.30 29.89
CA GLY A 502 12.94 30.66 30.59
C GLY A 502 14.20 29.87 30.21
N VAL A 503 14.12 28.97 29.22
CA VAL A 503 15.32 28.31 28.65
C VAL A 503 16.09 29.27 27.74
N ARG A 504 15.38 30.17 27.06
CA ARG A 504 15.91 31.24 26.19
C ARG A 504 15.13 32.52 26.46
N ASP A 505 15.78 33.67 26.29
CA ASP A 505 15.12 34.96 26.41
C ASP A 505 14.21 35.22 25.19
N PRO A 506 12.94 35.62 25.40
CA PRO A 506 12.07 36.04 24.30
C PRO A 506 12.66 37.22 23.53
N ILE A 507 12.40 37.27 22.23
CA ILE A 507 12.86 38.34 21.35
C ILE A 507 11.68 39.15 20.79
N SER A 508 11.97 40.33 20.22
CA SER A 508 10.94 41.04 19.45
C SER A 508 10.55 40.24 18.22
N ILE A 509 9.26 40.18 17.91
CA ILE A 509 8.73 39.57 16.68
C ILE A 509 9.34 40.18 15.40
N ASP A 510 9.79 41.44 15.46
CA ASP A 510 10.47 42.11 14.34
C ASP A 510 11.83 41.50 14.00
N GLN A 511 12.43 40.75 14.93
CA GLN A 511 13.68 40.01 14.69
C GLN A 511 13.44 38.62 14.08
N VAL A 512 12.19 38.14 14.07
CA VAL A 512 11.84 36.84 13.51
C VAL A 512 11.71 36.97 11.99
N GLU A 513 12.13 35.94 11.26
CA GLU A 513 11.98 35.85 9.81
C GLU A 513 10.56 36.18 9.34
N SER A 514 10.46 36.71 8.12
CA SER A 514 9.19 37.20 7.58
C SER A 514 8.21 36.06 7.25
N VAL A 515 6.92 36.39 7.21
CA VAL A 515 5.87 35.50 6.69
C VAL A 515 6.25 34.94 5.32
N SER A 516 6.75 35.79 4.42
CA SER A 516 7.18 35.40 3.06
C SER A 516 8.36 34.42 3.02
N SER A 517 9.15 34.32 4.10
CA SER A 517 10.20 33.32 4.26
C SER A 517 9.61 31.99 4.74
N ILE A 518 8.78 32.04 5.79
CA ILE A 518 8.18 30.87 6.43
C ILE A 518 7.30 30.08 5.46
N VAL A 519 6.45 30.75 4.67
CA VAL A 519 5.49 30.07 3.78
C VAL A 519 6.17 29.19 2.72
N LYS A 520 7.43 29.45 2.36
CA LYS A 520 8.20 28.61 1.40
C LYS A 520 8.47 27.21 1.91
N ARG A 521 8.39 27.01 3.23
CA ARG A 521 8.51 25.71 3.90
C ARG A 521 7.20 24.93 3.88
N PHE A 522 6.10 25.53 3.42
CA PHE A 522 4.80 24.89 3.38
C PHE A 522 4.54 24.23 2.03
N SER A 523 3.85 23.11 2.11
CA SER A 523 3.29 22.45 0.95
C SER A 523 1.85 22.03 1.18
N THR A 524 1.03 22.06 0.12
CA THR A 524 -0.24 21.33 0.17
C THR A 524 0.02 19.85 -0.03
N GLY A 525 -0.67 19.01 0.74
CA GLY A 525 -0.51 17.56 0.67
C GLY A 525 -0.88 17.00 -0.71
N ALA A 526 -0.32 15.83 -1.02
CA ALA A 526 -0.52 15.11 -2.27
C ALA A 526 -1.98 14.62 -2.40
N MET A 527 -2.81 15.36 -3.15
CA MET A 527 -4.23 15.07 -3.32
C MET A 527 -4.56 14.98 -4.81
N SER A 528 -4.82 13.77 -5.30
CA SER A 528 -4.91 13.53 -6.75
C SER A 528 -6.09 14.26 -7.40
N TYR A 529 -5.87 14.84 -8.57
CA TYR A 529 -6.95 15.12 -9.53
C TYR A 529 -7.72 13.82 -9.82
N GLY A 530 -9.05 13.89 -9.72
CA GLY A 530 -9.94 12.72 -9.67
C GLY A 530 -10.48 12.48 -8.26
N SER A 531 -9.63 12.45 -7.24
CA SER A 531 -10.10 12.45 -5.84
C SER A 531 -10.74 13.79 -5.48
N ILE A 532 -10.05 14.89 -5.81
CA ILE A 532 -10.59 16.25 -5.72
C ILE A 532 -10.91 16.80 -7.12
N SER A 533 -11.81 17.76 -7.17
CA SER A 533 -12.24 18.44 -8.40
C SER A 533 -11.09 19.23 -9.01
N LYS A 534 -11.20 19.53 -10.31
CA LYS A 534 -10.25 20.40 -11.04
C LYS A 534 -10.13 21.75 -10.34
N GLU A 535 -11.27 22.32 -9.95
CA GLU A 535 -11.38 23.63 -9.33
C GLU A 535 -10.64 23.70 -8.00
N ALA A 536 -10.83 22.69 -7.14
CA ALA A 536 -10.10 22.60 -5.87
C ALA A 536 -8.59 22.41 -6.08
N HIS A 537 -8.21 21.53 -7.01
CA HIS A 537 -6.81 21.22 -7.28
C HIS A 537 -6.05 22.43 -7.84
N GLU A 538 -6.64 23.15 -8.80
CA GLU A 538 -6.05 24.36 -9.38
C GLU A 538 -6.02 25.52 -8.38
N ALA A 539 -7.07 25.71 -7.58
CA ALA A 539 -7.10 26.77 -6.58
C ALA A 539 -5.95 26.64 -5.56
N LEU A 540 -5.62 25.42 -5.15
CA LEU A 540 -4.47 25.13 -4.30
C LEU A 540 -3.16 25.46 -5.01
N ALA A 541 -2.97 25.02 -6.25
CA ALA A 541 -1.74 25.29 -7.00
C ALA A 541 -1.51 26.80 -7.20
N VAL A 542 -2.54 27.53 -7.63
CA VAL A 542 -2.48 28.98 -7.82
C VAL A 542 -2.12 29.69 -6.51
N ALA A 543 -2.76 29.29 -5.39
CA ALA A 543 -2.46 29.87 -4.08
C ALA A 543 -1.00 29.65 -3.68
N MET A 544 -0.52 28.41 -3.73
CA MET A 544 0.84 28.08 -3.29
C MET A 544 1.91 28.76 -4.15
N ASN A 545 1.73 28.75 -5.47
CA ASN A 545 2.65 29.41 -6.40
C ASN A 545 2.70 30.93 -6.17
N SER A 546 1.58 31.56 -5.81
CA SER A 546 1.53 33.02 -5.58
C SER A 546 2.35 33.48 -4.36
N ILE A 547 2.57 32.59 -3.39
CA ILE A 547 3.35 32.88 -2.17
C ILE A 547 4.73 32.21 -2.17
N GLY A 548 5.14 31.56 -3.26
CA GLY A 548 6.40 30.82 -3.37
C GLY A 548 6.45 29.55 -2.51
N ALA A 549 5.30 29.05 -2.08
CA ALA A 549 5.14 27.75 -1.45
C ALA A 549 4.91 26.67 -2.52
N ARG A 550 4.66 25.43 -2.12
CA ARG A 550 4.55 24.31 -3.06
C ARG A 550 3.19 23.61 -3.00
N SER A 551 2.62 23.26 -4.15
CA SER A 551 1.49 22.32 -4.21
C SER A 551 1.93 20.99 -4.80
N ASN A 552 1.16 19.93 -4.53
CA ASN A 552 1.47 18.58 -4.96
C ASN A 552 0.33 17.97 -5.77
N THR A 553 0.66 17.35 -6.91
CA THR A 553 -0.30 16.72 -7.84
C THR A 553 -1.09 15.55 -7.25
N GLY A 554 -0.57 14.89 -6.21
CA GLY A 554 -0.98 13.52 -5.90
C GLY A 554 -0.75 12.56 -7.07
N GLU A 555 -1.37 11.38 -7.00
CA GLU A 555 -1.18 10.29 -7.97
C GLU A 555 -2.03 10.44 -9.26
N GLY A 556 -2.61 11.61 -9.50
CA GLY A 556 -3.65 11.77 -10.52
C GLY A 556 -3.15 12.11 -11.92
N GLY A 557 -1.86 12.35 -12.09
CA GLY A 557 -1.32 13.06 -13.24
C GLY A 557 -1.65 14.56 -13.21
N GLU A 558 -1.16 15.31 -14.19
CA GLU A 558 -1.51 16.71 -14.40
C GLU A 558 -1.54 16.98 -15.91
N ASP A 559 -2.55 17.69 -16.39
CA ASP A 559 -2.73 17.99 -17.82
C ASP A 559 -1.58 18.88 -18.35
N THR A 560 -1.15 18.63 -19.58
CA THR A 560 -0.08 19.37 -20.26
C THR A 560 -0.33 20.88 -20.27
N ASP A 561 -1.58 21.32 -20.43
CA ASP A 561 -1.92 22.76 -20.42
C ASP A 561 -1.57 23.44 -19.10
N ARG A 562 -1.68 22.70 -17.99
CA ARG A 562 -1.29 23.15 -16.65
C ARG A 562 0.21 23.06 -16.43
N LEU A 563 0.87 22.01 -16.94
CA LEU A 563 2.33 21.86 -16.81
C LEU A 563 3.08 23.08 -17.38
N LEU A 564 2.57 23.63 -18.48
CA LEU A 564 3.14 24.77 -19.20
C LEU A 564 2.74 26.14 -18.62
N ASP A 565 1.83 26.18 -17.64
CA ASP A 565 1.40 27.42 -16.97
C ASP A 565 2.00 27.50 -15.56
N PRO A 566 3.04 28.34 -15.32
CA PRO A 566 3.67 28.48 -14.02
C PRO A 566 2.74 28.89 -12.88
N LYS A 567 1.56 29.48 -13.18
CA LYS A 567 0.57 29.83 -12.16
C LYS A 567 -0.25 28.64 -11.72
N ARG A 568 -0.60 27.73 -12.66
CA ARG A 568 -1.50 26.59 -12.43
C ARG A 568 -0.77 25.26 -12.22
N ARG A 569 0.51 25.15 -12.60
CA ARG A 569 1.31 23.93 -12.41
C ARG A 569 1.53 23.64 -10.94
N SER A 570 1.50 22.36 -10.55
CA SER A 570 1.93 21.99 -9.20
C SER A 570 3.46 21.91 -9.13
N ALA A 571 4.09 22.48 -8.10
CA ALA A 571 5.54 22.44 -7.96
C ALA A 571 6.07 21.01 -7.70
N ILE A 572 5.33 20.23 -6.90
CA ILE A 572 5.65 18.85 -6.56
C ILE A 572 4.84 17.90 -7.45
N LYS A 573 5.54 16.94 -8.04
CA LYS A 573 5.02 15.93 -8.96
C LYS A 573 5.23 14.55 -8.33
N GLN A 574 4.14 13.83 -8.07
CA GLN A 574 4.20 12.54 -7.38
C GLN A 574 4.35 11.37 -8.36
N VAL A 575 5.31 10.50 -8.07
CA VAL A 575 5.53 9.22 -8.75
C VAL A 575 5.10 8.11 -7.80
N ALA A 576 3.93 7.52 -8.06
CA ALA A 576 3.33 6.44 -7.27
C ALA A 576 3.18 5.15 -8.11
N SER A 577 2.83 4.03 -7.48
CA SER A 577 2.78 2.69 -8.11
C SER A 577 1.90 2.62 -9.37
N GLY A 578 0.81 3.38 -9.46
CA GLY A 578 -0.02 3.40 -10.68
C GLY A 578 0.63 4.05 -11.91
N ARG A 579 1.68 4.86 -11.72
CA ARG A 579 2.35 5.70 -12.75
C ARG A 579 1.39 6.53 -13.61
N PHE A 580 0.21 6.88 -13.07
CA PHE A 580 -0.79 7.66 -13.81
C PHE A 580 -0.25 9.05 -14.18
N GLY A 581 -0.28 9.35 -15.48
CA GLY A 581 0.16 10.64 -16.03
C GLY A 581 1.66 10.93 -15.85
N VAL A 582 2.49 9.92 -15.54
CA VAL A 582 3.94 10.10 -15.41
C VAL A 582 4.61 9.99 -16.78
N THR A 583 4.82 11.13 -17.42
CA THR A 583 5.45 11.28 -18.75
C THR A 583 6.75 12.09 -18.66
N SER A 584 7.54 12.13 -19.74
CA SER A 584 8.73 12.99 -19.83
C SER A 584 8.42 14.47 -19.55
N MET A 585 7.29 14.98 -20.07
CA MET A 585 6.78 16.33 -19.80
C MET A 585 6.45 16.54 -18.32
N TYR A 586 5.73 15.59 -17.72
CA TYR A 586 5.35 15.64 -16.32
C TYR A 586 6.56 15.73 -15.38
N LEU A 587 7.60 14.92 -15.65
CA LEU A 587 8.83 14.88 -14.86
C LEU A 587 9.70 16.13 -15.07
N THR A 588 9.81 16.61 -16.32
CA THR A 588 10.62 17.79 -16.69
C THR A 588 10.08 19.08 -16.06
N HIS A 589 8.76 19.21 -15.90
CA HIS A 589 8.13 20.40 -15.34
C HIS A 589 7.93 20.38 -13.82
N ALA A 590 8.63 19.48 -13.11
CA ALA A 590 8.66 19.40 -11.66
C ALA A 590 9.76 20.29 -11.05
N ASP A 591 9.47 20.91 -9.90
CA ASP A 591 10.50 21.48 -9.03
C ASP A 591 10.95 20.43 -7.99
N ASP A 592 10.00 19.61 -7.50
CA ASP A 592 10.26 18.43 -6.66
C ASP A 592 9.54 17.19 -7.25
N LEU A 593 10.22 16.05 -7.25
CA LEU A 593 9.68 14.74 -7.63
C LEU A 593 9.48 13.89 -6.37
N GLN A 594 8.26 13.46 -6.07
CA GLN A 594 7.94 12.69 -4.85
C GLN A 594 7.63 11.23 -5.14
N ILE A 595 8.53 10.33 -4.74
CA ILE A 595 8.27 8.89 -4.68
C ILE A 595 7.33 8.63 -3.50
N LYS A 596 6.13 8.11 -3.79
CA LYS A 596 5.14 7.78 -2.76
C LYS A 596 5.23 6.31 -2.36
N MET A 597 5.99 6.00 -1.32
CA MET A 597 6.03 4.63 -0.78
C MET A 597 4.72 4.27 -0.08
N ALA A 598 4.18 5.20 0.71
CA ALA A 598 2.95 4.97 1.46
C ALA A 598 2.22 6.30 1.78
N GLN A 599 1.00 6.19 2.32
CA GLN A 599 0.26 7.31 2.93
C GLN A 599 -0.38 6.88 4.25
N GLY A 600 -0.50 7.80 5.21
CA GLY A 600 -0.98 7.48 6.57
C GLY A 600 -2.35 6.80 6.65
N ALA A 601 -3.27 7.16 5.76
CA ALA A 601 -4.63 6.59 5.74
C ALA A 601 -4.73 5.12 5.28
N LYS A 602 -3.70 4.60 4.62
CA LYS A 602 -3.64 3.24 4.05
C LYS A 602 -2.21 2.84 3.70
N PRO A 603 -1.33 2.70 4.69
CA PRO A 603 0.02 2.24 4.43
C PRO A 603 0.00 0.75 4.05
N GLY A 604 0.94 0.34 3.20
CA GLY A 604 1.00 -1.02 2.63
C GLY A 604 -0.06 -1.31 1.55
N GLU A 605 -0.75 -0.29 1.04
CA GLU A 605 -1.80 -0.42 0.01
C GLU A 605 -1.68 0.66 -1.09
N GLY A 606 -2.29 0.38 -2.24
CA GLY A 606 -2.34 1.30 -3.37
C GLY A 606 -3.39 2.42 -3.29
N GLY A 607 -3.23 3.40 -4.19
CA GLY A 607 -4.26 4.39 -4.51
C GLY A 607 -5.59 3.75 -4.91
N GLN A 608 -6.70 4.43 -4.63
CA GLN A 608 -8.04 3.97 -5.01
C GLN A 608 -8.84 5.15 -5.54
N LEU A 609 -9.44 4.98 -6.72
CA LEU A 609 -10.40 5.91 -7.29
C LEU A 609 -11.56 5.12 -7.88
N ALA A 610 -12.77 5.37 -7.35
CA ALA A 610 -13.98 4.65 -7.73
C ALA A 610 -14.35 4.90 -9.20
N ALA A 611 -14.95 3.87 -9.83
CA ALA A 611 -15.43 3.85 -11.22
C ALA A 611 -16.24 5.11 -11.59
N ASN A 612 -17.22 5.47 -10.76
CA ASN A 612 -18.07 6.63 -10.92
C ASN A 612 -17.35 8.00 -10.85
N LYS A 613 -16.04 8.03 -10.53
CA LYS A 613 -15.19 9.23 -10.59
C LYS A 613 -14.25 9.24 -11.79
N ILE A 614 -14.22 8.20 -12.61
CA ILE A 614 -13.38 8.07 -13.80
C ILE A 614 -14.11 8.61 -15.02
N TYR A 615 -14.45 9.89 -14.96
CA TYR A 615 -15.01 10.63 -16.09
C TYR A 615 -14.01 10.69 -17.26
N PRO A 616 -14.45 10.93 -18.49
CA PRO A 616 -13.56 10.94 -19.66
C PRO A 616 -12.31 11.83 -19.52
N TRP A 617 -12.45 13.02 -18.92
CA TRP A 617 -11.30 13.90 -18.67
C TRP A 617 -10.33 13.37 -17.60
N ILE A 618 -10.81 12.61 -16.61
CA ILE A 618 -9.94 11.93 -15.62
C ILE A 618 -9.22 10.76 -16.28
N ALA A 619 -9.96 9.96 -17.05
CA ALA A 619 -9.42 8.83 -17.80
C ALA A 619 -8.32 9.28 -18.76
N LYS A 620 -8.53 10.40 -19.46
CA LYS A 620 -7.53 11.03 -20.34
C LYS A 620 -6.25 11.39 -19.60
N THR A 621 -6.33 12.13 -18.49
CA THR A 621 -5.12 12.52 -17.71
C THR A 621 -4.35 11.32 -17.16
N ARG A 622 -5.05 10.21 -16.90
CA ARG A 622 -4.46 8.98 -16.35
C ARG A 622 -4.06 7.95 -17.41
N HIS A 623 -4.39 8.19 -18.68
CA HIS A 623 -4.26 7.20 -19.76
C HIS A 623 -4.96 5.87 -19.40
N SER A 624 -6.22 5.98 -18.95
CA SER A 624 -7.06 4.86 -18.53
C SER A 624 -8.39 4.84 -19.27
N THR A 625 -9.23 3.84 -18.98
CA THR A 625 -10.55 3.66 -19.57
C THR A 625 -11.62 4.41 -18.75
N PRO A 626 -12.49 5.22 -19.37
CA PRO A 626 -13.63 5.85 -18.70
C PRO A 626 -14.53 4.82 -18.00
N GLY A 627 -15.08 5.17 -16.84
CA GLY A 627 -16.02 4.30 -16.09
C GLY A 627 -15.40 3.13 -15.34
N VAL A 628 -14.12 2.80 -15.57
CA VAL A 628 -13.46 1.66 -14.92
C VAL A 628 -12.67 2.10 -13.69
N GLY A 629 -12.97 1.52 -12.52
CA GLY A 629 -12.32 1.86 -11.26
C GLY A 629 -10.80 1.62 -11.27
N LEU A 630 -10.05 2.49 -10.61
CA LEU A 630 -8.59 2.41 -10.55
C LEU A 630 -8.12 2.07 -9.14
N ILE A 631 -7.64 0.84 -8.97
CA ILE A 631 -6.88 0.40 -7.80
C ILE A 631 -5.43 0.29 -8.24
N SER A 632 -4.54 1.09 -7.65
CA SER A 632 -3.11 0.99 -7.94
C SER A 632 -2.53 -0.25 -7.27
N PRO A 633 -1.45 -0.84 -7.83
CA PRO A 633 -0.70 -1.88 -7.13
C PRO A 633 -0.26 -1.38 -5.75
N PRO A 634 -0.29 -2.20 -4.68
CA PRO A 634 0.31 -1.83 -3.40
C PRO A 634 1.80 -1.50 -3.51
N PRO A 635 2.65 -2.32 -4.18
CA PRO A 635 4.06 -1.99 -4.33
C PRO A 635 4.31 -1.11 -5.55
N HIS A 636 5.42 -0.40 -5.51
CA HIS A 636 6.09 0.01 -6.74
C HIS A 636 6.75 -1.24 -7.35
N HIS A 637 6.36 -1.67 -8.55
CA HIS A 637 6.98 -2.84 -9.17
C HIS A 637 8.46 -2.64 -9.54
N ASP A 638 8.97 -1.41 -9.47
CA ASP A 638 10.38 -1.05 -9.60
C ASP A 638 11.07 -0.73 -8.26
N ILE A 639 10.44 -1.09 -7.13
CA ILE A 639 11.03 -0.96 -5.78
C ILE A 639 10.67 -2.19 -4.94
N TYR A 640 11.52 -3.21 -4.97
CA TYR A 640 11.41 -4.40 -4.12
C TYR A 640 12.45 -4.44 -3.00
N SER A 641 13.33 -3.45 -2.95
CA SER A 641 14.41 -3.32 -1.98
C SER A 641 14.95 -1.88 -1.95
N ILE A 642 15.90 -1.62 -1.05
CA ILE A 642 16.52 -0.30 -0.92
C ILE A 642 17.38 0.07 -2.14
N GLU A 643 18.02 -0.90 -2.77
CA GLU A 643 18.81 -0.73 -3.99
C GLU A 643 17.92 -0.38 -5.19
N ASP A 644 16.70 -0.92 -5.25
CA ASP A 644 15.74 -0.59 -6.30
C ASP A 644 15.17 0.84 -6.08
N LEU A 645 14.96 1.26 -4.82
CA LEU A 645 14.64 2.66 -4.51
C LEU A 645 15.77 3.59 -4.97
N LYS A 646 17.03 3.21 -4.70
CA LYS A 646 18.19 3.98 -5.18
C LYS A 646 18.17 4.08 -6.71
N GLN A 647 17.81 3.01 -7.42
CA GLN A 647 17.67 3.04 -8.88
C GLN A 647 16.57 4.02 -9.32
N LEU A 648 15.39 4.02 -8.70
CA LEU A 648 14.35 4.99 -9.06
C LEU A 648 14.78 6.44 -8.75
N ILE A 649 15.46 6.71 -7.62
CA ILE A 649 16.02 8.04 -7.34
C ILE A 649 17.02 8.44 -8.43
N PHE A 650 17.87 7.51 -8.85
CA PHE A 650 18.82 7.72 -9.94
C PHE A 650 18.10 8.08 -11.25
N ASP A 651 17.10 7.29 -11.65
CA ASP A 651 16.30 7.51 -12.87
C ASP A 651 15.61 8.89 -12.84
N LEU A 652 14.96 9.23 -11.73
CA LEU A 652 14.23 10.49 -11.59
C LEU A 652 15.18 11.69 -11.68
N LYS A 653 16.36 11.61 -11.07
CA LYS A 653 17.36 12.67 -11.16
C LYS A 653 17.94 12.83 -12.57
N ARG A 654 17.93 11.78 -13.40
CA ARG A 654 18.32 11.88 -14.82
C ARG A 654 17.16 12.36 -15.69
N SER A 655 15.92 12.04 -15.33
CA SER A 655 14.73 12.57 -16.02
C SER A 655 14.51 14.06 -15.79
N ASN A 656 15.03 14.59 -14.68
CA ASN A 656 15.06 16.02 -14.37
C ASN A 656 16.22 16.32 -13.40
N PRO A 657 17.37 16.84 -13.89
CA PRO A 657 18.56 17.10 -13.09
C PRO A 657 18.39 18.25 -12.08
N SER A 658 17.43 19.16 -12.28
CA SER A 658 17.21 20.29 -11.36
C SER A 658 16.26 19.95 -10.21
N ALA A 659 15.36 18.98 -10.38
CA ALA A 659 14.37 18.65 -9.37
C ALA A 659 14.97 17.93 -8.15
N ARG A 660 14.44 18.20 -6.94
CA ARG A 660 14.77 17.40 -5.75
C ARG A 660 13.93 16.13 -5.72
N VAL A 661 14.48 15.04 -5.20
CA VAL A 661 13.76 13.77 -5.05
C VAL A 661 13.31 13.57 -3.60
N HIS A 662 12.00 13.55 -3.38
CA HIS A 662 11.34 13.28 -2.11
C HIS A 662 10.99 11.80 -2.01
N VAL A 663 11.10 11.23 -0.81
CA VAL A 663 10.55 9.90 -0.48
C VAL A 663 9.55 10.06 0.65
N LYS A 664 8.27 9.75 0.36
CA LYS A 664 7.17 9.82 1.33
C LYS A 664 6.99 8.47 2.03
N LEU A 665 7.30 8.47 3.33
CA LEU A 665 7.18 7.35 4.27
C LEU A 665 6.01 7.59 5.23
N VAL A 666 5.60 6.53 5.94
CA VAL A 666 4.57 6.63 6.99
C VAL A 666 5.17 6.20 8.32
N SER A 667 4.83 6.94 9.37
CA SER A 667 5.28 6.69 10.74
C SER A 667 4.89 5.29 11.21
N GLN A 668 5.90 4.53 11.67
CA GLN A 668 5.82 3.27 12.40
C GLN A 668 7.18 3.02 13.06
N VAL A 669 7.23 2.10 14.04
CA VAL A 669 8.50 1.57 14.56
C VAL A 669 9.45 1.16 13.43
N GLY A 670 10.70 1.61 13.53
CA GLY A 670 11.77 1.25 12.59
C GLY A 670 11.88 2.20 11.40
N ILE A 671 11.02 3.22 11.29
CA ILE A 671 11.10 4.25 10.24
C ILE A 671 12.47 4.95 10.23
N GLY A 672 13.13 5.13 11.37
CA GLY A 672 14.45 5.76 11.42
C GLY A 672 15.50 4.98 10.63
N THR A 673 15.45 3.64 10.71
CA THR A 673 16.33 2.75 9.94
C THR A 673 16.03 2.85 8.44
N VAL A 674 14.74 2.86 8.07
CA VAL A 674 14.31 3.04 6.68
C VAL A 674 14.78 4.39 6.15
N ALA A 675 14.59 5.48 6.91
CA ALA A 675 15.02 6.82 6.54
C ALA A 675 16.54 6.91 6.34
N ALA A 676 17.34 6.27 7.20
CA ALA A 676 18.79 6.19 7.00
C ALA A 676 19.16 5.49 5.68
N GLY A 677 18.46 4.39 5.34
CA GLY A 677 18.58 3.73 4.03
C GLY A 677 18.23 4.67 2.88
N VAL A 678 17.11 5.38 2.97
CA VAL A 678 16.63 6.34 1.97
C VAL A 678 17.62 7.48 1.72
N VAL A 679 18.25 8.01 2.77
CA VAL A 679 19.28 9.06 2.63
C VAL A 679 20.56 8.51 2.01
N LYS A 680 20.94 7.26 2.33
CA LYS A 680 22.06 6.56 1.66
C LYS A 680 21.74 6.29 0.18
N ALA A 681 20.47 6.06 -0.16
CA ALA A 681 19.95 5.96 -1.51
C ALA A 681 19.84 7.30 -2.24
N LYS A 682 20.33 8.40 -1.63
CA LYS A 682 20.48 9.75 -2.21
C LYS A 682 19.19 10.56 -2.31
N ALA A 683 18.15 10.25 -1.54
CA ALA A 683 17.00 11.16 -1.45
C ALA A 683 17.42 12.55 -0.94
N ASP A 684 16.82 13.59 -1.51
CA ASP A 684 17.04 15.00 -1.12
C ASP A 684 16.11 15.40 0.04
N VAL A 685 14.93 14.79 0.10
CA VAL A 685 13.91 15.03 1.14
C VAL A 685 13.29 13.71 1.61
N VAL A 686 13.17 13.54 2.93
CA VAL A 686 12.38 12.45 3.55
C VAL A 686 11.14 13.07 4.15
N LEU A 687 9.96 12.59 3.73
CA LEU A 687 8.68 13.01 4.29
C LEU A 687 8.15 11.92 5.23
N VAL A 688 7.90 12.29 6.49
CA VAL A 688 7.25 11.44 7.50
C VAL A 688 5.77 11.80 7.59
N SER A 689 4.89 10.88 7.18
CA SER A 689 3.44 11.05 7.30
C SER A 689 2.88 10.35 8.54
N GLY A 690 2.02 11.04 9.29
CA GLY A 690 1.26 10.44 10.40
C GLY A 690 0.08 9.60 9.93
N HIS A 691 -0.36 8.64 10.76
CA HIS A 691 -1.55 7.81 10.53
C HIS A 691 -2.84 8.61 10.30
N ASP A 692 -2.91 9.82 10.85
CA ASP A 692 -4.06 10.71 10.81
C ASP A 692 -4.24 11.41 9.45
N GLY A 693 -3.33 11.20 8.49
CA GLY A 693 -3.40 11.76 7.13
C GLY A 693 -4.73 11.48 6.41
N GLY A 694 -5.18 12.44 5.59
CA GLY A 694 -6.44 12.33 4.84
C GLY A 694 -6.37 11.39 3.62
N THR A 695 -7.54 10.94 3.14
CA THR A 695 -7.70 10.19 1.88
C THR A 695 -9.04 10.47 1.21
N GLY A 696 -9.09 10.33 -0.12
CA GLY A 696 -10.35 10.33 -0.88
C GLY A 696 -11.13 9.02 -0.76
N ALA A 697 -10.42 7.90 -0.66
CA ALA A 697 -10.97 6.56 -0.52
C ALA A 697 -9.93 5.62 0.14
N SER A 698 -10.35 4.89 1.17
CA SER A 698 -9.54 3.88 1.86
C SER A 698 -10.45 2.91 2.61
N PRO A 699 -10.07 1.64 2.79
CA PRO A 699 -10.75 0.77 3.74
C PRO A 699 -10.79 1.37 5.15
N LEU A 700 -11.92 1.20 5.83
CA LEU A 700 -12.08 1.72 7.19
C LEU A 700 -11.10 1.08 8.17
N ASN A 701 -10.78 -0.21 7.98
CA ASN A 701 -9.77 -0.93 8.76
C ASN A 701 -8.41 -0.20 8.73
N SER A 702 -7.91 0.15 7.55
CA SER A 702 -6.61 0.81 7.40
C SER A 702 -6.60 2.24 7.92
N LEU A 703 -7.73 2.95 7.81
CA LEU A 703 -7.89 4.29 8.33
C LEU A 703 -7.79 4.38 9.87
N LYS A 704 -8.18 3.32 10.57
CA LYS A 704 -8.21 3.29 12.03
C LYS A 704 -7.01 2.58 12.64
N HIS A 705 -6.45 1.58 11.96
CA HIS A 705 -5.56 0.61 12.61
C HIS A 705 -4.16 0.50 12.00
N ALA A 706 -3.75 1.40 11.12
CA ALA A 706 -2.44 1.31 10.46
C ALA A 706 -1.65 2.62 10.51
N GLY A 707 -0.37 2.53 10.84
CA GLY A 707 0.51 3.68 11.06
C GLY A 707 0.40 4.30 12.45
N THR A 708 1.40 5.09 12.83
CA THR A 708 1.51 5.72 14.15
C THR A 708 1.45 7.25 14.06
N PRO A 709 1.32 7.98 15.19
CA PRO A 709 1.42 9.44 15.21
C PRO A 709 2.77 9.91 14.65
N TRP A 710 2.77 10.99 13.87
CA TRP A 710 3.99 11.49 13.21
C TRP A 710 5.03 12.00 14.22
N GLU A 711 4.61 12.38 15.43
CA GLU A 711 5.50 12.81 16.50
C GLU A 711 6.55 11.73 16.81
N LEU A 712 6.14 10.45 16.81
CA LEU A 712 7.01 9.31 17.07
C LEU A 712 7.98 9.08 15.91
N GLY A 713 7.45 8.93 14.69
CA GLY A 713 8.28 8.64 13.53
C GLY A 713 9.22 9.79 13.15
N LEU A 714 8.83 11.04 13.39
CA LEU A 714 9.67 12.21 13.16
C LEU A 714 10.85 12.24 14.13
N ALA A 715 10.59 12.00 15.43
CA ALA A 715 11.64 11.94 16.43
C ALA A 715 12.62 10.79 16.16
N GLU A 716 12.12 9.59 15.85
CA GLU A 716 12.95 8.43 15.50
C GLU A 716 13.81 8.70 14.25
N THR A 717 13.23 9.33 13.22
CA THR A 717 13.93 9.74 12.00
C THR A 717 15.04 10.74 12.30
N GLN A 718 14.74 11.80 13.06
CA GLN A 718 15.71 12.82 13.46
C GLN A 718 16.90 12.19 14.20
N GLN A 719 16.62 11.40 15.24
CA GLN A 719 17.64 10.78 16.08
C GLN A 719 18.50 9.81 15.26
N THR A 720 17.88 8.93 14.47
CA THR A 720 18.62 7.92 13.69
C THR A 720 19.52 8.55 12.64
N LEU A 721 19.04 9.58 11.94
CA LEU A 721 19.84 10.30 10.94
C LEU A 721 21.02 11.04 11.58
N MET A 722 20.83 11.63 12.76
CA MET A 722 21.92 12.27 13.50
C MET A 722 22.96 11.24 13.98
N LEU A 723 22.52 10.13 14.58
CA LEU A 723 23.39 9.04 15.04
C LEU A 723 24.24 8.43 13.92
N ASN A 724 23.74 8.42 12.69
CA ASN A 724 24.43 7.89 11.52
C ASN A 724 25.26 8.95 10.75
N GLY A 725 25.30 10.21 11.20
CA GLY A 725 25.99 11.29 10.48
C GLY A 725 25.40 11.55 9.08
N LEU A 726 24.08 11.45 8.94
CA LEU A 726 23.35 11.61 7.68
C LEU A 726 22.43 12.83 7.67
N ARG A 727 22.18 13.45 8.82
CA ARG A 727 21.16 14.50 8.99
C ARG A 727 21.44 15.77 8.20
N ASP A 728 22.70 16.09 7.94
CA ASP A 728 23.14 17.27 7.19
C ASP A 728 22.87 17.18 5.68
N ARG A 729 22.55 15.99 5.16
CA ARG A 729 22.41 15.71 3.71
C ARG A 729 20.97 15.73 3.21
N VAL A 730 19.98 15.81 4.08
CA VAL A 730 18.56 15.64 3.74
C VAL A 730 17.70 16.68 4.43
N SER A 731 16.68 17.18 3.75
CA SER A 731 15.60 17.93 4.42
C SER A 731 14.56 16.97 4.94
N VAL A 732 14.12 17.15 6.18
CA VAL A 732 13.02 16.35 6.76
C VAL A 732 11.72 17.13 6.65
N GLN A 733 10.74 16.55 5.95
CA GLN A 733 9.39 17.06 5.85
C GLN A 733 8.45 16.22 6.71
N VAL A 734 7.38 16.83 7.23
CA VAL A 734 6.35 16.10 7.97
C VAL A 734 4.94 16.52 7.54
N ASP A 735 3.99 15.58 7.51
CA ASP A 735 2.56 15.84 7.38
C ASP A 735 1.74 14.91 8.30
N GLY A 736 0.47 15.27 8.53
CA GLY A 736 -0.40 14.54 9.47
C GLY A 736 -1.28 15.48 10.29
N GLN A 737 -2.46 15.76 9.75
CA GLN A 737 -3.44 16.74 10.22
C GLN A 737 -2.92 17.97 11.00
N MET A 738 -1.86 18.61 10.49
CA MET A 738 -1.38 19.90 11.00
C MET A 738 -2.42 20.98 10.73
N LYS A 739 -2.76 21.75 11.77
CA LYS A 739 -3.88 22.70 11.78
C LYS A 739 -3.52 24.09 12.29
N THR A 740 -2.50 24.20 13.13
CA THR A 740 -2.11 25.43 13.83
C THR A 740 -0.61 25.71 13.74
N GLY A 741 -0.18 26.95 13.99
CA GLY A 741 1.23 27.33 14.02
C GLY A 741 1.97 26.61 15.15
N ARG A 742 1.27 26.27 16.22
CA ARG A 742 1.77 25.43 17.31
C ARG A 742 2.18 24.04 16.83
N ASP A 743 1.37 23.37 16.00
CA ASP A 743 1.74 22.08 15.41
C ASP A 743 3.06 22.18 14.62
N VAL A 744 3.23 23.25 13.85
CA VAL A 744 4.42 23.50 13.03
C VAL A 744 5.67 23.70 13.89
N VAL A 745 5.58 24.51 14.95
CA VAL A 745 6.72 24.74 15.83
C VAL A 745 7.10 23.46 16.59
N ILE A 746 6.14 22.66 17.04
CA ILE A 746 6.44 21.35 17.64
C ILE A 746 7.17 20.44 16.65
N ALA A 747 6.67 20.35 15.42
CA ALA A 747 7.32 19.59 14.37
C ALA A 747 8.75 20.09 14.10
N ALA A 748 8.98 21.42 14.10
CA ALA A 748 10.31 21.99 13.94
C ALA A 748 11.24 21.56 15.09
N LEU A 749 10.81 21.71 16.34
CA LEU A 749 11.58 21.30 17.52
C LEU A 749 11.91 19.80 17.51
N LEU A 750 11.03 18.96 16.94
CA LEU A 750 11.27 17.52 16.74
C LEU A 750 12.19 17.18 15.55
N GLY A 751 12.53 18.14 14.68
CA GLY A 751 13.53 17.99 13.62
C GLY A 751 13.07 18.27 12.20
N ALA A 752 11.81 18.67 11.97
CA ALA A 752 11.31 18.97 10.63
C ALA A 752 11.73 20.36 10.13
N GLU A 753 11.92 20.48 8.82
CA GLU A 753 12.30 21.71 8.11
C GLU A 753 11.20 22.21 7.15
N GLU A 754 10.32 21.31 6.73
CA GLU A 754 9.24 21.53 5.78
C GLU A 754 7.93 20.87 6.28
N PHE A 755 6.77 21.45 5.95
CA PHE A 755 5.48 21.08 6.55
C PHE A 755 4.38 20.90 5.50
N GLY A 756 3.65 19.79 5.57
CA GLY A 756 2.58 19.43 4.63
C GLY A 756 1.17 19.61 5.21
N PHE A 757 0.27 20.22 4.44
CA PHE A 757 -1.11 20.50 4.84
C PHE A 757 -2.11 20.00 3.78
N ALA A 758 -2.98 19.07 4.14
CA ALA A 758 -3.99 18.54 3.22
C ALA A 758 -5.41 18.99 3.61
N THR A 759 -5.91 18.48 4.73
CA THR A 759 -7.31 18.67 5.14
C THR A 759 -7.66 20.12 5.46
N ALA A 760 -6.80 20.86 6.17
CA ALA A 760 -7.09 22.25 6.53
C ALA A 760 -7.24 23.16 5.29
N PRO A 761 -6.34 23.14 4.29
CA PRO A 761 -6.56 23.82 3.02
C PRO A 761 -7.86 23.42 2.29
N LEU A 762 -8.24 22.13 2.30
CA LEU A 762 -9.54 21.72 1.73
C LEU A 762 -10.74 22.29 2.50
N VAL A 763 -10.67 22.36 3.83
CA VAL A 763 -11.71 23.00 4.67
C VAL A 763 -11.80 24.49 4.33
N VAL A 764 -10.66 25.17 4.20
CA VAL A 764 -10.58 26.59 3.78
C VAL A 764 -11.20 26.78 2.39
N SER A 765 -10.98 25.83 1.47
CA SER A 765 -11.61 25.83 0.14
C SER A 765 -13.10 25.47 0.13
N GLY A 766 -13.67 25.04 1.26
CA GLY A 766 -15.12 24.82 1.42
C GLY A 766 -15.54 23.45 1.94
N CYS A 767 -14.62 22.51 2.19
CA CYS A 767 -14.95 21.20 2.75
C CYS A 767 -15.62 21.31 4.12
N ILE A 768 -16.69 20.53 4.31
CA ILE A 768 -17.49 20.46 5.56
C ILE A 768 -17.36 19.09 6.26
N LEU A 769 -16.38 18.26 5.86
CA LEU A 769 -16.09 16.94 6.46
C LEU A 769 -17.28 15.97 6.53
N MET A 770 -18.07 15.92 5.47
CA MET A 770 -19.18 14.94 5.35
C MET A 770 -18.71 13.49 5.15
N ARG A 771 -17.42 13.28 4.81
CA ARG A 771 -16.76 11.97 4.62
C ARG A 771 -17.35 11.08 3.52
N VAL A 772 -17.95 11.70 2.50
CA VAL A 772 -18.52 11.04 1.32
C VAL A 772 -17.62 11.15 0.07
N CYS A 773 -16.33 11.43 0.25
CA CYS A 773 -15.40 11.74 -0.85
C CYS A 773 -15.27 10.60 -1.88
N HIS A 774 -15.44 9.35 -1.43
CA HIS A 774 -15.38 8.13 -2.23
C HIS A 774 -16.65 7.87 -3.04
N LEU A 775 -17.76 8.54 -2.72
CA LEU A 775 -19.08 8.30 -3.33
C LEU A 775 -19.39 9.24 -4.51
N ASP A 776 -18.48 10.17 -4.81
CA ASP A 776 -18.69 11.25 -5.79
C ASP A 776 -19.82 12.25 -5.46
N THR A 777 -20.34 12.24 -4.23
CA THR A 777 -21.51 13.04 -3.81
C THR A 777 -21.14 14.25 -2.95
N CYS A 778 -19.95 14.83 -3.15
CA CYS A 778 -19.50 15.98 -2.34
C CYS A 778 -20.44 17.20 -2.53
N PRO A 779 -21.13 17.68 -1.48
CA PRO A 779 -22.17 18.70 -1.64
C PRO A 779 -21.65 20.11 -1.98
N VAL A 780 -20.34 20.31 -1.84
CA VAL A 780 -19.63 21.60 -1.95
C VAL A 780 -18.61 21.64 -3.09
N GLY A 781 -18.65 20.67 -4.01
CA GLY A 781 -17.81 20.68 -5.20
C GLY A 781 -16.31 20.45 -4.98
N VAL A 782 -15.88 19.97 -3.79
CA VAL A 782 -14.46 19.75 -3.47
C VAL A 782 -13.98 18.36 -3.92
N ALA A 783 -14.64 17.29 -3.45
CA ALA A 783 -14.21 15.91 -3.65
C ALA A 783 -15.15 15.12 -4.57
N THR A 784 -15.45 15.70 -5.74
CA THR A 784 -16.40 15.16 -6.72
C THR A 784 -15.96 15.50 -8.15
N GLN A 785 -16.26 14.61 -9.09
CA GLN A 785 -16.11 14.82 -10.52
C GLN A 785 -17.45 15.13 -11.21
N ASN A 786 -18.57 14.85 -10.56
CA ASN A 786 -19.90 15.23 -11.02
C ASN A 786 -19.98 16.73 -11.38
N PRO A 787 -20.24 17.09 -12.65
CA PRO A 787 -20.27 18.48 -13.10
C PRO A 787 -21.24 19.37 -12.30
N LEU A 788 -22.45 18.88 -12.00
CA LEU A 788 -23.47 19.63 -11.26
C LEU A 788 -23.02 19.94 -9.82
N LEU A 789 -22.28 19.03 -9.19
CA LEU A 789 -21.76 19.25 -7.84
C LEU A 789 -20.50 20.13 -7.86
N ARG A 790 -19.67 20.05 -8.90
CA ARG A 790 -18.49 20.92 -9.09
C ARG A 790 -18.88 22.39 -9.22
N GLU A 791 -20.01 22.70 -9.86
CA GLU A 791 -20.55 24.07 -9.93
C GLU A 791 -20.78 24.73 -8.55
N ARG A 792 -20.88 23.92 -7.49
CA ARG A 792 -21.06 24.40 -6.10
C ARG A 792 -19.75 24.77 -5.42
N PHE A 793 -18.60 24.58 -6.08
CA PHE A 793 -17.31 24.95 -5.52
C PHE A 793 -17.19 26.47 -5.39
N THR A 794 -16.94 26.95 -4.17
CA THR A 794 -16.85 28.38 -3.84
C THR A 794 -15.49 28.78 -3.28
N GLY A 795 -14.54 27.85 -3.23
CA GLY A 795 -13.17 28.11 -2.78
C GLY A 795 -12.44 29.05 -3.73
N LYS A 796 -11.56 29.89 -3.18
CA LYS A 796 -10.71 30.78 -3.98
C LYS A 796 -9.26 30.71 -3.50
N PRO A 797 -8.27 30.94 -4.40
CA PRO A 797 -6.86 30.94 -4.01
C PRO A 797 -6.56 31.89 -2.85
N GLU A 798 -7.21 33.05 -2.78
CA GLU A 798 -6.98 34.05 -1.75
C GLU A 798 -7.32 33.54 -0.34
N PHE A 799 -8.29 32.65 -0.21
CA PHE A 799 -8.65 32.06 1.09
C PHE A 799 -7.51 31.15 1.60
N VAL A 800 -6.91 30.38 0.70
CA VAL A 800 -5.78 29.50 0.99
C VAL A 800 -4.52 30.31 1.29
N VAL A 801 -4.28 31.39 0.55
CA VAL A 801 -3.20 32.35 0.85
C VAL A 801 -3.36 32.93 2.25
N ASN A 802 -4.55 33.45 2.59
CA ASN A 802 -4.82 33.99 3.93
C ASN A 802 -4.56 32.95 5.03
N PHE A 803 -4.94 31.69 4.82
CA PHE A 803 -4.65 30.60 5.77
C PHE A 803 -3.16 30.45 6.05
N PHE A 804 -2.32 30.38 5.00
CA PHE A 804 -0.88 30.21 5.17
C PHE A 804 -0.19 31.48 5.72
N GLU A 805 -0.66 32.67 5.35
CA GLU A 805 -0.19 33.93 5.95
C GLU A 805 -0.48 33.99 7.46
N PHE A 806 -1.70 33.62 7.86
CA PHE A 806 -2.08 33.58 9.29
C PHE A 806 -1.29 32.53 10.06
N LEU A 807 -1.09 31.35 9.47
CA LEU A 807 -0.30 30.29 10.08
C LEU A 807 1.16 30.74 10.29
N ALA A 808 1.76 31.39 9.29
CA ALA A 808 3.11 31.92 9.37
C ALA A 808 3.23 33.03 10.42
N GLU A 809 2.23 33.91 10.55
CA GLU A 809 2.24 34.95 11.58
C GLU A 809 2.16 34.36 12.99
N GLU A 810 1.30 33.36 13.21
CA GLU A 810 1.24 32.63 14.48
C GLU A 810 2.56 31.94 14.82
N ILE A 811 3.25 31.35 13.83
CA ILE A 811 4.58 30.77 14.02
C ILE A 811 5.59 31.85 14.45
N ARG A 812 5.55 33.04 13.86
CA ARG A 812 6.44 34.15 14.25
C ARG A 812 6.23 34.55 15.71
N GLU A 813 4.98 34.61 16.15
CA GLU A 813 4.63 34.91 17.56
C GLU A 813 5.21 33.85 18.51
N ILE A 814 5.11 32.57 18.16
CA ILE A 814 5.62 31.47 18.98
C ILE A 814 7.16 31.46 19.00
N LEU A 815 7.82 31.61 17.84
CA LEU A 815 9.29 31.67 17.76
C LEU A 815 9.85 32.85 18.55
N ALA A 816 9.20 34.02 18.48
CA ALA A 816 9.57 35.18 19.27
C ALA A 816 9.50 34.88 20.78
N GLY A 817 8.43 34.23 21.23
CA GLY A 817 8.26 33.78 22.62
C GLY A 817 9.33 32.78 23.07
N LEU A 818 9.78 31.89 22.17
CA LEU A 818 10.82 30.91 22.41
C LEU A 818 12.26 31.44 22.23
N GLY A 819 12.42 32.68 21.79
CA GLY A 819 13.75 33.28 21.58
C GLY A 819 14.50 32.78 20.35
N PHE A 820 13.79 32.44 19.27
CA PHE A 820 14.35 32.06 17.96
C PHE A 820 14.04 33.09 16.89
N ARG A 821 15.01 33.40 16.04
CA ARG A 821 14.84 34.33 14.91
C ARG A 821 14.33 33.64 13.65
N SER A 822 14.38 32.32 13.58
CA SER A 822 13.88 31.56 12.43
C SER A 822 13.50 30.14 12.80
N ILE A 823 12.71 29.48 11.94
CA ILE A 823 12.43 28.04 12.02
C ILE A 823 13.73 27.26 11.97
N GLU A 824 14.69 27.65 11.14
CA GLU A 824 15.99 26.95 11.03
C GLU A 824 16.73 26.90 12.37
N GLU A 825 16.70 27.98 13.14
CA GLU A 825 17.29 28.01 14.49
C GLU A 825 16.55 27.12 15.49
N ALA A 826 15.25 26.84 15.27
CA ALA A 826 14.45 25.99 16.14
C ALA A 826 14.57 24.49 15.81
N VAL A 827 15.04 24.11 14.62
CA VAL A 827 15.02 22.71 14.18
C VAL A 827 15.81 21.79 15.11
N GLY A 828 15.14 20.79 15.66
CA GLY A 828 15.76 19.74 16.50
C GLY A 828 16.08 20.17 17.94
N HIS A 829 15.56 21.30 18.41
CA HIS A 829 15.71 21.77 19.79
C HIS A 829 14.64 21.17 20.72
N THR A 830 14.66 19.84 20.89
CA THR A 830 13.67 19.08 21.69
C THR A 830 13.67 19.45 23.17
N GLU A 831 14.75 20.04 23.68
CA GLU A 831 14.86 20.46 25.08
C GLU A 831 13.83 21.51 25.49
N LEU A 832 13.28 22.26 24.53
CA LEU A 832 12.24 23.28 24.74
C LEU A 832 10.82 22.71 24.86
N LEU A 833 10.65 21.40 24.65
CA LEU A 833 9.39 20.72 24.90
C LEU A 833 9.35 20.21 26.34
N ASP A 834 8.27 20.55 27.04
CA ASP A 834 7.86 19.96 28.31
C ASP A 834 6.72 18.98 28.05
N VAL A 835 6.87 17.74 28.49
CA VAL A 835 5.86 16.70 28.32
C VAL A 835 5.36 16.17 29.66
N ASP A 836 5.75 16.78 30.78
CA ASP A 836 5.43 16.27 32.12
C ASP A 836 3.93 16.30 32.39
N SER A 837 3.17 17.23 31.76
CA SER A 837 1.71 17.24 31.83
C SER A 837 1.02 16.09 31.11
N ALA A 838 1.72 15.37 30.23
CA ALA A 838 1.21 14.14 29.61
C ALA A 838 1.14 12.97 30.62
N ILE A 839 2.02 12.99 31.64
CA ILE A 839 2.26 11.90 32.57
C ILE A 839 1.24 11.90 33.73
N SER A 840 0.44 12.97 33.90
CA SER A 840 -0.45 13.17 35.06
C SER A 840 -1.95 12.92 34.80
N HIS A 841 -2.32 12.22 33.72
CA HIS A 841 -3.71 11.92 33.38
C HIS A 841 -4.05 10.46 33.69
N TRP A 842 -5.22 10.16 34.25
CA TRP A 842 -5.55 8.81 34.78
C TRP A 842 -5.33 7.62 33.82
N LYS A 843 -5.41 7.80 32.49
CA LYS A 843 -5.03 6.79 31.48
C LYS A 843 -3.62 6.97 30.89
N ALA A 844 -3.08 8.17 30.93
CA ALA A 844 -1.73 8.47 30.46
C ALA A 844 -0.67 8.43 31.58
N ASP A 845 -1.10 8.22 32.82
CA ASP A 845 -0.30 7.90 34.01
C ASP A 845 0.41 6.57 33.72
N GLY A 846 1.57 6.66 33.07
CA GLY A 846 2.34 5.51 32.59
C GLY A 846 2.85 5.61 31.15
N LEU A 847 2.48 6.65 30.38
CA LEU A 847 3.13 6.94 29.11
C LEU A 847 4.53 7.53 29.34
N ASP A 848 5.55 6.85 28.84
CA ASP A 848 6.92 7.33 28.76
C ASP A 848 7.16 7.98 27.40
N LEU A 849 7.19 9.32 27.39
CA LEU A 849 7.51 10.12 26.22
C LEU A 849 9.01 10.43 26.10
N SER A 850 9.86 9.88 26.98
CA SER A 850 11.32 10.02 26.91
C SER A 850 11.90 9.65 25.54
N PRO A 851 11.41 8.62 24.80
CA PRO A 851 11.88 8.33 23.46
C PRO A 851 11.73 9.50 22.46
N ILE A 852 10.76 10.39 22.70
CA ILE A 852 10.55 11.60 21.89
C ILE A 852 11.53 12.71 22.32
N LEU A 853 11.90 12.76 23.60
CA LEU A 853 12.60 13.90 24.20
C LEU A 853 14.10 13.76 24.41
N GLN A 854 14.65 12.55 24.55
CA GLN A 854 16.05 12.37 25.00
C GLN A 854 17.11 12.94 24.05
N GLY A 855 16.74 13.40 22.85
CA GLY A 855 17.68 13.88 21.84
C GLY A 855 18.64 12.76 21.42
N SER A 856 19.53 13.03 20.45
CA SER A 856 20.47 12.02 19.97
C SER A 856 21.64 11.72 20.94
N GLY A 857 21.72 12.43 22.07
CA GLY A 857 22.88 12.37 22.98
C GLY A 857 24.19 12.92 22.39
N LEU A 858 24.15 13.45 21.17
CA LEU A 858 25.29 14.05 20.48
C LEU A 858 25.50 15.49 20.93
N GLY A 859 26.76 15.94 21.00
CA GLY A 859 27.09 17.32 21.38
C GLY A 859 26.54 18.36 20.38
N ASP A 860 26.48 19.62 20.82
CA ASP A 860 25.85 20.73 20.08
C ASP A 860 26.38 20.99 18.66
N SER A 861 27.59 20.48 18.35
CA SER A 861 28.20 20.58 17.03
C SER A 861 27.59 19.64 15.98
N ALA A 862 26.81 18.63 16.38
CA ALA A 862 26.18 17.71 15.44
C ALA A 862 25.08 18.42 14.63
N PRO A 863 25.07 18.30 13.28
CA PRO A 863 24.04 18.92 12.46
C PRO A 863 22.63 18.40 12.81
N ARG A 864 21.72 19.32 13.14
CA ARG A 864 20.30 19.05 13.42
C ARG A 864 19.39 19.23 12.20
N SER A 865 19.89 19.92 11.18
CA SER A 865 19.18 20.28 9.95
C SER A 865 20.07 20.06 8.72
N LYS A 866 19.50 20.16 7.51
CA LYS A 866 20.25 20.05 6.27
C LYS A 866 21.30 21.17 6.18
N LYS A 867 22.52 20.85 5.75
CA LYS A 867 23.62 21.80 5.52
C LYS A 867 24.32 21.60 4.17
N VAL A 868 24.26 20.40 3.60
CA VAL A 868 24.88 20.08 2.31
C VAL A 868 23.89 19.41 1.38
N ASP A 869 24.06 19.62 0.07
CA ASP A 869 23.29 18.93 -0.95
C ASP A 869 23.82 17.52 -1.22
N GLN A 870 22.94 16.64 -1.68
CA GLN A 870 23.33 15.30 -2.11
C GLN A 870 24.13 15.40 -3.42
N ASN A 871 25.30 14.76 -3.47
CA ASN A 871 25.97 14.50 -4.73
C ASN A 871 25.32 13.29 -5.42
N HIS A 872 24.61 13.58 -6.52
CA HIS A 872 23.94 12.62 -7.40
C HIS A 872 24.82 12.11 -8.56
N GLU A 873 26.05 12.60 -8.68
CA GLU A 873 27.04 12.22 -9.71
C GLU A 873 26.52 12.39 -11.14
N LEU A 874 25.76 13.47 -11.38
CA LEU A 874 25.17 13.76 -12.68
C LEU A 874 26.24 13.94 -13.76
N GLU A 875 27.33 14.62 -13.40
CA GLU A 875 28.47 14.94 -14.28
C GLU A 875 29.21 13.70 -14.81
N LYS A 876 29.07 12.55 -14.14
CA LYS A 876 29.71 11.28 -14.53
C LYS A 876 28.81 10.40 -15.40
N HIS A 877 27.58 10.82 -15.66
CA HIS A 877 26.60 10.00 -16.35
C HIS A 877 26.98 9.72 -17.81
N PHE A 878 26.67 8.51 -18.29
CA PHE A 878 26.98 8.05 -19.64
C PHE A 878 26.42 8.99 -20.73
N ASP A 879 25.18 9.46 -20.54
CA ASP A 879 24.48 10.33 -21.51
C ASP A 879 25.20 11.64 -21.81
N HIS A 880 26.13 12.13 -20.98
CA HIS A 880 26.90 13.33 -21.34
C HIS A 880 27.66 13.13 -22.67
N LYS A 881 28.12 11.91 -22.95
CA LYS A 881 28.72 11.55 -24.24
C LYS A 881 27.69 11.62 -25.36
N LEU A 882 26.51 11.05 -25.14
CA LEU A 882 25.42 11.05 -26.11
C LEU A 882 24.93 12.47 -26.42
N ILE A 883 24.76 13.31 -25.40
CA ILE A 883 24.33 14.70 -25.51
C ILE A 883 25.34 15.52 -26.31
N ALA A 884 26.65 15.34 -26.06
CA ALA A 884 27.68 16.04 -26.82
C ALA A 884 27.61 15.70 -28.32
N GLN A 885 27.42 14.42 -28.67
CA GLN A 885 27.29 13.96 -30.04
C GLN A 885 25.92 14.33 -30.68
N ALA A 886 24.88 14.48 -29.87
CA ALA A 886 23.52 14.86 -30.28
C ALA A 886 23.31 16.37 -30.52
N SER A 887 24.37 17.20 -30.39
CA SER A 887 24.26 18.67 -30.42
C SER A 887 23.53 19.22 -31.66
N GLU A 888 23.79 18.66 -32.85
CA GLU A 888 23.11 19.10 -34.09
C GLU A 888 21.60 18.80 -34.08
N SER A 889 21.18 17.68 -33.49
CA SER A 889 19.76 17.36 -33.34
C SER A 889 19.08 18.24 -32.30
N LEU A 890 19.76 18.49 -31.17
CA LEU A 890 19.22 19.31 -30.08
C LEU A 890 19.05 20.79 -30.45
N LEU A 891 19.91 21.31 -31.33
CA LEU A 891 19.88 22.72 -31.76
C LEU A 891 19.12 22.94 -33.07
N HIS A 892 19.15 21.97 -33.99
CA HIS A 892 18.70 22.16 -35.37
C HIS A 892 17.77 21.05 -35.89
N SER A 893 17.37 20.09 -35.03
CA SER A 893 16.52 18.95 -35.40
C SER A 893 17.05 18.13 -36.58
N LYS A 894 18.37 18.09 -36.77
CA LYS A 894 19.00 17.27 -37.82
C LYS A 894 19.14 15.82 -37.39
N PRO A 895 18.94 14.84 -38.28
CA PRO A 895 19.20 13.44 -37.97
C PRO A 895 20.67 13.17 -37.63
N VAL A 896 20.91 12.40 -36.56
CA VAL A 896 22.25 11.97 -36.12
C VAL A 896 22.22 10.50 -35.73
N LEU A 897 23.25 9.75 -36.15
CA LEU A 897 23.56 8.39 -35.71
C LEU A 897 24.76 8.43 -34.74
N ILE A 898 24.59 7.85 -33.56
CA ILE A 898 25.61 7.71 -32.52
C ILE A 898 25.89 6.21 -32.33
N GLU A 899 27.15 5.82 -32.35
CA GLU A 899 27.58 4.43 -32.14
C GLU A 899 28.56 4.34 -30.98
N GLU A 900 28.19 3.60 -29.93
CA GLU A 900 28.99 3.47 -28.69
C GLU A 900 28.93 2.04 -28.12
N THR A 901 29.74 1.78 -27.10
CA THR A 901 29.66 0.52 -26.30
C THR A 901 29.04 0.79 -24.94
N ILE A 902 28.39 -0.23 -24.37
CA ILE A 902 27.71 -0.15 -23.07
C ILE A 902 27.97 -1.39 -22.22
N ARG A 903 28.02 -1.20 -20.90
CA ARG A 903 28.14 -2.22 -19.86
C ARG A 903 27.02 -2.06 -18.84
N ASN A 904 26.84 -3.09 -18.02
CA ASN A 904 25.76 -3.12 -17.01
C ASN A 904 25.86 -1.97 -15.99
N THR A 905 27.05 -1.36 -15.83
CA THR A 905 27.28 -0.20 -14.97
C THR A 905 26.64 1.09 -15.49
N GLU A 906 26.33 1.17 -16.80
CA GLU A 906 25.66 2.32 -17.40
C GLU A 906 24.13 2.17 -17.26
N GLN A 907 23.64 2.62 -16.11
CA GLN A 907 22.22 2.66 -15.75
C GLN A 907 21.53 3.89 -16.35
N ALA A 908 20.21 3.80 -16.59
CA ALA A 908 19.38 4.87 -17.13
C ALA A 908 19.92 5.54 -18.42
N ALA A 909 20.63 4.78 -19.26
CA ALA A 909 21.18 5.31 -20.49
C ALA A 909 20.06 5.77 -21.44
N GLY A 910 20.22 6.98 -21.98
CA GLY A 910 19.25 7.68 -22.82
C GLY A 910 18.29 8.62 -22.07
N THR A 911 18.11 8.45 -20.75
CA THR A 911 17.13 9.23 -19.98
C THR A 911 17.47 10.72 -19.87
N LEU A 912 18.74 11.06 -19.62
CA LEU A 912 19.17 12.46 -19.51
C LEU A 912 19.16 13.14 -20.90
N LEU A 913 19.53 12.39 -21.95
CA LEU A 913 19.32 12.85 -23.33
C LEU A 913 17.83 13.14 -23.59
N GLY A 914 16.94 12.27 -23.15
CA GLY A 914 15.49 12.44 -23.26
C GLY A 914 14.96 13.68 -22.54
N HIS A 915 15.51 14.01 -21.36
CA HIS A 915 15.22 15.26 -20.67
C HIS A 915 15.58 16.48 -21.54
N HIS A 916 16.79 16.51 -22.11
CA HIS A 916 17.21 17.62 -22.97
C HIS A 916 16.35 17.77 -24.23
N VAL A 917 15.91 16.65 -24.85
CA VAL A 917 14.95 16.70 -25.95
C VAL A 917 13.61 17.29 -25.49
N THR A 918 13.09 16.86 -24.35
CA THR A 918 11.83 17.36 -23.80
C THR A 918 11.90 18.86 -23.48
N VAL A 919 13.00 19.34 -22.88
CA VAL A 919 13.21 20.77 -22.60
C VAL A 919 13.25 21.59 -23.90
N SER A 920 13.92 21.09 -24.93
CA SER A 920 14.06 21.81 -26.20
C SER A 920 12.80 21.82 -27.05
N PHE A 921 12.04 20.72 -27.08
CA PHE A 921 10.98 20.52 -28.07
C PHE A 921 9.58 20.29 -27.46
N GLY A 922 9.48 20.19 -26.14
CA GLY A 922 8.22 19.98 -25.43
C GLY A 922 7.52 18.68 -25.85
N GLU A 923 6.18 18.72 -25.85
CA GLU A 923 5.32 17.58 -26.18
C GLU A 923 5.48 17.07 -27.62
N SER A 924 5.83 17.96 -28.56
CA SER A 924 6.04 17.58 -29.96
C SER A 924 7.23 16.64 -30.16
N GLY A 925 8.21 16.70 -29.26
CA GLY A 925 9.48 15.97 -29.38
C GLY A 925 10.18 16.23 -30.72
N LEU A 926 10.88 15.21 -31.22
CA LEU A 926 11.50 15.22 -32.54
C LEU A 926 10.78 14.26 -33.49
N PRO A 927 10.91 14.44 -34.82
CA PRO A 927 10.51 13.41 -35.78
C PRO A 927 11.17 12.07 -35.45
N GLU A 928 10.48 10.96 -35.74
CA GLU A 928 10.92 9.61 -35.40
C GLU A 928 12.36 9.34 -35.88
N ALA A 929 13.16 8.70 -35.01
CA ALA A 929 14.55 8.35 -35.27
C ALA A 929 15.47 9.51 -35.73
N THR A 930 15.12 10.76 -35.41
CA THR A 930 16.05 11.89 -35.60
C THR A 930 17.33 11.70 -34.78
N LEU A 931 17.22 11.13 -33.57
CA LEU A 931 18.37 10.71 -32.77
C LEU A 931 18.41 9.19 -32.71
N HIS A 932 19.29 8.56 -33.50
CA HIS A 932 19.53 7.12 -33.46
C HIS A 932 20.80 6.83 -32.67
N VAL A 933 20.66 6.21 -31.51
CA VAL A 933 21.77 5.75 -30.68
C VAL A 933 21.85 4.23 -30.78
N ARG A 934 22.93 3.72 -31.37
CA ARG A 934 23.24 2.30 -31.45
C ARG A 934 24.32 1.95 -30.44
N LEU A 935 24.02 0.98 -29.59
CA LEU A 935 24.90 0.52 -28.51
C LEU A 935 25.19 -0.96 -28.67
N ARG A 936 26.41 -1.38 -28.31
CA ARG A 936 26.80 -2.80 -28.24
C ARG A 936 27.28 -3.18 -26.85
N GLY A 937 26.76 -4.28 -26.31
CA GLY A 937 27.11 -4.81 -24.99
C GLY A 937 25.89 -5.13 -24.12
N THR A 938 26.03 -5.00 -22.80
CA THR A 938 24.93 -5.24 -21.85
C THR A 938 24.49 -3.91 -21.24
N ALA A 939 23.22 -3.53 -21.36
CA ALA A 939 22.73 -2.32 -20.71
C ALA A 939 22.41 -2.56 -19.23
N GLY A 940 22.69 -1.56 -18.39
CA GLY A 940 22.28 -1.55 -16.98
C GLY A 940 20.77 -1.41 -16.79
N GLN A 941 20.37 -1.26 -15.53
CA GLN A 941 18.98 -1.02 -15.14
C GLN A 941 18.41 0.24 -15.82
N SER A 942 17.11 0.23 -16.11
CA SER A 942 16.35 1.40 -16.61
C SER A 942 16.80 1.93 -17.99
N PHE A 943 17.31 1.06 -18.86
CA PHE A 943 17.69 1.42 -20.22
C PHE A 943 16.54 2.09 -20.99
N GLY A 944 16.75 3.32 -21.47
CA GLY A 944 15.73 4.09 -22.21
C GLY A 944 14.54 4.53 -21.37
N ALA A 945 14.69 4.73 -20.06
CA ALA A 945 13.59 5.22 -19.23
C ALA A 945 13.19 6.66 -19.61
N PHE A 946 11.87 6.92 -19.67
CA PHE A 946 11.25 8.24 -19.89
C PHE A 946 11.63 8.97 -21.18
N ILE A 947 12.11 8.27 -22.20
CA ILE A 947 12.53 8.94 -23.44
C ILE A 947 11.33 9.43 -24.27
N PRO A 948 11.34 10.68 -24.77
CA PRO A 948 10.29 11.24 -25.63
C PRO A 948 10.41 10.74 -27.08
N SER A 949 9.44 11.14 -27.91
CA SER A 949 9.47 10.90 -29.35
C SER A 949 10.71 11.46 -30.05
N GLY A 950 11.16 10.73 -31.07
CA GLY A 950 12.29 11.08 -31.93
C GLY A 950 13.65 10.53 -31.50
N ILE A 951 13.72 9.88 -30.33
CA ILE A 951 14.88 9.07 -29.92
C ILE A 951 14.63 7.60 -30.27
N LYS A 952 15.58 6.99 -30.98
CA LYS A 952 15.69 5.55 -31.23
C LYS A 952 16.92 5.01 -30.51
N LEU A 953 16.73 4.08 -29.58
CA LEU A 953 17.80 3.34 -28.90
C LEU A 953 17.85 1.91 -29.45
N GLU A 954 18.92 1.56 -30.15
CA GLU A 954 19.18 0.21 -30.65
C GLU A 954 20.30 -0.43 -29.80
N LEU A 955 20.04 -1.58 -29.19
CA LEU A 955 20.99 -2.34 -28.40
C LEU A 955 21.27 -3.69 -29.05
N ILE A 956 22.53 -3.93 -29.37
CA ILE A 956 23.06 -5.21 -29.85
C ILE A 956 23.72 -5.90 -28.66
N GLY A 957 23.03 -6.89 -28.08
CA GLY A 957 23.41 -7.56 -26.84
C GLY A 957 22.20 -7.86 -25.96
N ASP A 958 22.24 -7.51 -24.68
CA ASP A 958 21.14 -7.74 -23.72
C ASP A 958 21.00 -6.61 -22.69
N ALA A 959 19.90 -6.59 -21.94
CA ALA A 959 19.63 -5.56 -20.94
C ALA A 959 19.16 -6.14 -19.60
N ASN A 960 19.35 -5.36 -18.53
CA ASN A 960 18.81 -5.68 -17.21
C ASN A 960 17.35 -5.19 -17.06
N ASP A 961 16.85 -5.06 -15.83
CA ASP A 961 15.46 -4.73 -15.50
C ASP A 961 15.09 -3.29 -15.92
N HIS A 962 13.78 -3.05 -16.04
CA HIS A 962 13.19 -1.72 -16.26
C HIS A 962 13.43 -1.07 -17.64
N VAL A 963 13.76 -1.84 -18.67
CA VAL A 963 13.84 -1.33 -20.06
C VAL A 963 12.57 -0.55 -20.42
N GLY A 964 12.72 0.67 -20.94
CA GLY A 964 11.59 1.49 -21.38
C GLY A 964 10.61 1.87 -20.27
N LYS A 965 11.05 1.90 -19.00
CA LYS A 965 10.26 2.40 -17.88
C LYS A 965 9.72 3.81 -18.18
N GLY A 966 8.40 3.98 -18.07
CA GLY A 966 7.71 5.25 -18.36
C GLY A 966 7.95 5.78 -19.78
N LEU A 967 8.10 4.90 -20.78
CA LEU A 967 8.32 5.29 -22.17
C LEU A 967 7.30 6.35 -22.62
N SER A 968 7.79 7.44 -23.20
CA SER A 968 7.03 8.65 -23.51
C SER A 968 7.08 9.02 -25.00
N GLY A 969 7.20 8.02 -25.87
CA GLY A 969 7.15 8.18 -27.33
C GLY A 969 8.39 7.71 -28.08
N GLY A 970 9.49 7.40 -27.39
CA GLY A 970 10.70 6.88 -28.03
C GLY A 970 10.56 5.46 -28.55
N LEU A 971 11.57 5.02 -29.31
CA LEU A 971 11.68 3.69 -29.90
C LEU A 971 12.87 2.94 -29.28
N ILE A 972 12.63 1.74 -28.73
CA ILE A 972 13.67 0.88 -28.16
C ILE A 972 13.70 -0.43 -28.94
N VAL A 973 14.89 -0.82 -29.39
CA VAL A 973 15.15 -2.07 -30.11
C VAL A 973 16.26 -2.81 -29.37
N ILE A 974 16.03 -4.07 -29.01
CA ILE A 974 17.06 -4.94 -28.42
C ILE A 974 17.10 -6.24 -29.21
N ARG A 975 18.29 -6.62 -29.67
CA ARG A 975 18.52 -7.89 -30.37
C ARG A 975 19.85 -8.53 -29.94
N PRO A 976 19.98 -9.87 -30.03
CA PRO A 976 21.24 -10.54 -29.73
C PRO A 976 22.39 -10.06 -30.63
N ASP A 977 23.62 -10.31 -30.17
CA ASP A 977 24.81 -10.16 -31.01
C ASP A 977 24.72 -11.08 -32.23
N GLU A 978 25.22 -10.64 -33.38
CA GLU A 978 25.16 -11.43 -34.62
C GLU A 978 25.90 -12.77 -34.52
N ASN A 979 26.87 -12.87 -33.62
CA ASN A 979 27.67 -14.08 -33.40
C ASN A 979 27.04 -15.03 -32.37
N ALA A 980 25.94 -14.66 -31.72
CA ALA A 980 25.25 -15.53 -30.76
C ALA A 980 24.64 -16.75 -31.48
N SER A 981 24.95 -17.96 -31.00
CA SER A 981 24.46 -19.21 -31.58
C SER A 981 23.12 -19.69 -31.03
N PHE A 982 22.67 -19.15 -29.90
CA PHE A 982 21.45 -19.58 -29.22
C PHE A 982 20.17 -19.03 -29.89
N PRO A 983 19.04 -19.76 -29.82
CA PRO A 983 17.75 -19.26 -30.29
C PRO A 983 17.21 -18.15 -29.37
N SER A 984 16.92 -16.97 -29.93
CA SER A 984 16.44 -15.80 -29.17
C SER A 984 15.14 -16.09 -28.41
N ASN A 985 14.21 -16.81 -29.04
CA ASN A 985 12.90 -17.15 -28.50
C ASN A 985 12.91 -18.15 -27.33
N GLU A 986 14.07 -18.68 -26.94
CA GLU A 986 14.25 -19.55 -25.78
C GLU A 986 15.19 -18.97 -24.72
N ASN A 987 15.78 -17.80 -25.00
CA ASN A 987 16.84 -17.23 -24.19
C ASN A 987 16.46 -15.83 -23.72
N ILE A 988 16.88 -15.53 -22.49
CA ILE A 988 16.65 -14.22 -21.92
C ILE A 988 17.44 -13.14 -22.68
N ILE A 989 16.73 -12.10 -23.12
CA ILE A 989 17.30 -10.89 -23.73
C ILE A 989 17.22 -9.67 -22.82
N ALA A 990 16.22 -9.64 -21.94
CA ALA A 990 16.02 -8.49 -21.06
C ALA A 990 15.39 -8.82 -19.69
N GLY A 991 15.44 -7.78 -18.89
CA GLY A 991 14.90 -7.55 -17.57
C GLY A 991 13.48 -7.98 -17.19
N ASN A 992 13.19 -7.85 -15.91
CA ASN A 992 11.84 -7.76 -15.33
C ASN A 992 11.28 -6.33 -15.50
N VAL A 993 9.96 -6.18 -15.37
CA VAL A 993 9.29 -4.87 -15.19
C VAL A 993 9.57 -3.90 -16.35
N ILE A 994 9.64 -4.45 -17.56
CA ILE A 994 9.86 -3.71 -18.80
C ILE A 994 8.61 -2.91 -19.15
N GLY A 995 8.76 -1.68 -19.64
CA GLY A 995 7.65 -0.83 -20.07
C GLY A 995 6.75 -0.36 -18.94
N TYR A 996 7.24 -0.40 -17.68
CA TYR A 996 6.42 -0.07 -16.51
C TYR A 996 5.85 1.34 -16.60
N GLY A 997 4.52 1.43 -16.63
CA GLY A 997 3.82 2.72 -16.69
C GLY A 997 3.96 3.46 -18.01
N ALA A 998 4.42 2.80 -19.09
CA ALA A 998 4.64 3.45 -20.38
C ALA A 998 3.35 4.11 -20.92
N THR A 999 3.46 5.31 -21.52
CA THR A 999 2.31 6.09 -21.99
C THR A 999 2.30 6.33 -23.51
N SER A 1000 3.41 6.10 -24.21
CA SER A 1000 3.48 6.01 -25.67
C SER A 1000 4.86 5.48 -26.11
N GLY A 1001 5.05 5.22 -27.40
CA GLY A 1001 6.32 4.74 -27.96
C GLY A 1001 6.30 3.24 -28.30
N GLN A 1002 7.45 2.72 -28.71
CA GLN A 1002 7.58 1.38 -29.27
C GLN A 1002 8.75 0.59 -28.65
N LEU A 1003 8.54 -0.69 -28.38
CA LEU A 1003 9.57 -1.63 -27.95
C LEU A 1003 9.61 -2.87 -28.86
N PHE A 1004 10.76 -3.18 -29.42
CA PHE A 1004 10.98 -4.40 -30.22
C PHE A 1004 12.12 -5.22 -29.61
N LEU A 1005 11.79 -6.37 -29.01
CA LEU A 1005 12.70 -7.16 -28.18
C LEU A 1005 12.84 -8.57 -28.74
N SER A 1006 13.96 -8.88 -29.40
CA SER A 1006 14.21 -10.22 -29.96
C SER A 1006 14.77 -11.15 -28.89
N GLY A 1007 13.86 -11.69 -28.09
CA GLY A 1007 14.11 -12.78 -27.15
C GLY A 1007 13.12 -12.81 -25.98
N VAL A 1008 13.36 -13.68 -25.01
CA VAL A 1008 12.50 -13.85 -23.82
C VAL A 1008 12.81 -12.78 -22.77
N VAL A 1009 11.80 -12.26 -22.09
CA VAL A 1009 11.96 -11.27 -21.03
C VAL A 1009 11.52 -11.77 -19.65
N GLY A 1010 11.83 -10.96 -18.64
CA GLY A 1010 11.54 -11.20 -17.23
C GLY A 1010 10.05 -11.20 -16.86
N GLU A 1011 9.80 -11.18 -15.55
CA GLU A 1011 8.44 -11.07 -14.99
C GLU A 1011 7.87 -9.66 -15.21
N ARG A 1012 6.53 -9.52 -15.17
CA ARG A 1012 5.83 -8.22 -15.20
C ARG A 1012 6.14 -7.38 -16.45
N PHE A 1013 6.23 -8.04 -17.61
CA PHE A 1013 6.38 -7.38 -18.90
C PHE A 1013 5.17 -6.47 -19.19
N MET A 1014 5.43 -5.21 -19.53
CA MET A 1014 4.42 -4.17 -19.81
C MET A 1014 3.42 -3.96 -18.67
N VAL A 1015 3.86 -4.18 -17.41
CA VAL A 1015 3.05 -3.87 -16.23
C VAL A 1015 2.64 -2.40 -16.22
N ARG A 1016 1.36 -2.11 -15.96
CA ARG A 1016 0.81 -0.75 -16.02
C ARG A 1016 1.01 -0.02 -17.36
N ASN A 1017 1.25 -0.73 -18.48
CA ASN A 1017 1.29 -0.09 -19.79
C ASN A 1017 -0.02 0.65 -20.06
N SER A 1018 0.09 1.89 -20.53
CA SER A 1018 -1.02 2.82 -20.71
C SER A 1018 -1.07 3.40 -22.13
N GLY A 1019 -0.20 2.95 -23.04
CA GLY A 1019 -0.23 3.46 -24.42
C GLY A 1019 0.93 3.04 -25.33
N ALA A 1020 1.96 2.37 -24.81
CA ALA A 1020 3.07 1.91 -25.64
C ALA A 1020 2.71 0.65 -26.45
N THR A 1021 3.37 0.51 -27.60
CA THR A 1021 3.31 -0.68 -28.45
C THR A 1021 4.55 -1.53 -28.23
N ALA A 1022 4.41 -2.85 -28.08
CA ALA A 1022 5.56 -3.72 -27.86
C ALA A 1022 5.45 -5.05 -28.61
N VAL A 1023 6.58 -5.56 -29.11
CA VAL A 1023 6.71 -6.93 -29.65
C VAL A 1023 7.87 -7.64 -28.97
N VAL A 1024 7.62 -8.84 -28.46
CA VAL A 1024 8.60 -9.66 -27.73
C VAL A 1024 8.46 -11.14 -28.11
N GLU A 1025 9.51 -11.94 -27.93
CA GLU A 1025 9.51 -13.36 -28.31
C GLU A 1025 9.17 -14.33 -27.16
N GLY A 1026 8.87 -13.81 -25.97
CA GLY A 1026 8.38 -14.56 -24.82
C GLY A 1026 8.43 -13.72 -23.54
N ALA A 1027 7.56 -14.01 -22.58
CA ALA A 1027 7.47 -13.24 -21.33
C ALA A 1027 7.29 -14.13 -20.10
N GLY A 1028 7.72 -13.65 -18.94
CA GLY A 1028 7.54 -14.32 -17.66
C GLY A 1028 6.11 -14.24 -17.10
N ASP A 1029 5.97 -14.61 -15.83
CA ASP A 1029 4.77 -14.46 -15.01
C ASP A 1029 4.34 -12.98 -14.93
N HIS A 1030 3.04 -12.75 -14.75
CA HIS A 1030 2.42 -11.43 -14.58
C HIS A 1030 2.61 -10.48 -15.79
N ALA A 1031 2.80 -11.00 -17.00
CA ALA A 1031 2.80 -10.15 -18.19
C ALA A 1031 1.46 -9.42 -18.33
N LEU A 1032 1.52 -8.15 -18.77
CA LEU A 1032 0.37 -7.25 -18.95
C LEU A 1032 -0.42 -6.93 -17.68
N GLU A 1033 0.14 -7.22 -16.51
CA GLU A 1033 -0.50 -6.93 -15.23
C GLU A 1033 -0.84 -5.43 -15.14
N TYR A 1034 -2.07 -5.13 -14.73
CA TYR A 1034 -2.60 -3.77 -14.64
C TYR A 1034 -2.57 -2.94 -15.94
N MET A 1035 -2.37 -3.50 -17.13
CA MET A 1035 -2.33 -2.70 -18.37
C MET A 1035 -3.66 -1.96 -18.62
N THR A 1036 -3.59 -0.65 -18.91
CA THR A 1036 -4.75 0.24 -19.17
C THR A 1036 -4.81 0.77 -20.60
N GLY A 1037 -3.80 0.50 -21.42
CA GLY A 1037 -3.75 0.92 -22.81
C GLY A 1037 -2.50 0.42 -23.52
N GLY A 1038 -2.48 0.54 -24.86
CA GLY A 1038 -1.39 0.08 -25.71
C GLY A 1038 -1.72 -1.21 -26.47
N ARG A 1039 -0.73 -1.68 -27.25
CA ARG A 1039 -0.83 -2.85 -28.14
C ARG A 1039 0.39 -3.73 -27.92
N VAL A 1040 0.21 -4.99 -27.55
CA VAL A 1040 1.34 -5.89 -27.27
C VAL A 1040 1.27 -7.16 -28.10
N VAL A 1041 2.39 -7.59 -28.67
CA VAL A 1041 2.53 -8.86 -29.39
C VAL A 1041 3.56 -9.72 -28.66
N ILE A 1042 3.19 -10.96 -28.34
CA ILE A 1042 4.07 -11.95 -27.72
C ILE A 1042 4.17 -13.16 -28.67
N LEU A 1043 5.34 -13.34 -29.27
CA LEU A 1043 5.62 -14.37 -30.29
C LEU A 1043 6.08 -15.71 -29.72
N GLY A 1044 5.91 -15.93 -28.41
CA GLY A 1044 6.32 -17.16 -27.74
C GLY A 1044 5.60 -17.37 -26.40
N SER A 1045 6.18 -18.20 -25.53
CA SER A 1045 5.53 -18.61 -24.28
C SER A 1045 5.37 -17.44 -23.30
N VAL A 1046 4.28 -17.49 -22.54
CA VAL A 1046 3.98 -16.59 -21.42
C VAL A 1046 3.96 -17.36 -20.10
N GLY A 1047 4.42 -16.73 -19.02
CA GLY A 1047 4.26 -17.25 -17.66
C GLY A 1047 2.81 -17.19 -17.16
N ARG A 1048 2.63 -17.51 -15.88
CA ARG A 1048 1.33 -17.54 -15.21
C ARG A 1048 0.79 -16.13 -15.00
N ASN A 1049 -0.52 -16.04 -14.72
CA ASN A 1049 -1.18 -14.81 -14.28
C ASN A 1049 -1.18 -13.69 -15.34
N LEU A 1050 -1.17 -14.05 -16.64
CA LEU A 1050 -1.24 -13.09 -17.74
C LEU A 1050 -2.51 -12.23 -17.63
N GLY A 1051 -2.34 -10.91 -17.75
CA GLY A 1051 -3.44 -9.95 -17.81
C GLY A 1051 -4.14 -9.66 -16.49
N ALA A 1052 -3.59 -10.07 -15.34
CA ALA A 1052 -4.21 -9.80 -14.04
C ALA A 1052 -4.42 -8.28 -13.83
N GLY A 1053 -5.68 -7.87 -13.61
CA GLY A 1053 -6.04 -6.46 -13.45
C GLY A 1053 -5.89 -5.59 -14.71
N MET A 1054 -5.67 -6.20 -15.88
CA MET A 1054 -5.67 -5.51 -17.16
C MET A 1054 -7.06 -4.95 -17.45
N SER A 1055 -7.14 -3.65 -17.70
CA SER A 1055 -8.40 -2.90 -17.81
C SER A 1055 -8.48 -2.04 -19.07
N GLY A 1056 -7.44 -2.04 -19.92
CA GLY A 1056 -7.49 -1.39 -21.23
C GLY A 1056 -6.34 -1.77 -22.15
N GLY A 1057 -6.53 -1.53 -23.45
CA GLY A 1057 -5.67 -2.04 -24.51
C GLY A 1057 -5.95 -3.52 -24.81
N TYR A 1058 -5.14 -4.13 -25.67
CA TYR A 1058 -5.22 -5.56 -25.98
C TYR A 1058 -3.87 -6.11 -26.42
N ALA A 1059 -3.74 -7.44 -26.38
CA ALA A 1059 -2.53 -8.14 -26.77
C ALA A 1059 -2.78 -9.33 -27.68
N TYR A 1060 -1.84 -9.59 -28.58
CA TYR A 1060 -1.76 -10.79 -29.42
C TYR A 1060 -0.76 -11.76 -28.80
N VAL A 1061 -1.19 -12.99 -28.51
CA VAL A 1061 -0.32 -14.01 -27.92
C VAL A 1061 -0.31 -15.24 -28.79
N TYR A 1062 0.88 -15.62 -29.27
CA TYR A 1062 1.10 -16.80 -30.09
C TYR A 1062 1.06 -18.06 -29.23
N LYS A 1063 0.23 -19.05 -29.60
CA LYS A 1063 0.06 -20.34 -28.92
C LYS A 1063 -0.25 -20.23 -27.42
N LEU A 1064 -1.10 -19.26 -27.06
CA LEU A 1064 -1.56 -19.04 -25.69
C LEU A 1064 -2.19 -20.30 -25.08
N GLN A 1065 -1.80 -20.63 -23.85
CA GLN A 1065 -2.44 -21.65 -23.04
C GLN A 1065 -3.39 -20.98 -22.04
N ASP A 1066 -4.62 -21.46 -21.93
CA ASP A 1066 -5.63 -20.90 -21.02
C ASP A 1066 -5.15 -20.90 -19.56
N SER A 1067 -4.37 -21.92 -19.16
CA SER A 1067 -3.79 -22.03 -17.81
C SER A 1067 -2.77 -20.95 -17.46
N SER A 1068 -2.26 -20.21 -18.45
CA SER A 1068 -1.34 -19.09 -18.22
C SER A 1068 -2.07 -17.78 -17.93
N VAL A 1069 -3.36 -17.68 -18.25
CA VAL A 1069 -4.17 -16.48 -18.03
C VAL A 1069 -4.64 -16.41 -16.58
N ASN A 1070 -4.82 -15.20 -16.04
CA ASN A 1070 -5.38 -15.03 -14.70
C ASN A 1070 -6.76 -15.70 -14.60
N ALA A 1071 -6.88 -16.70 -13.74
CA ALA A 1071 -8.07 -17.54 -13.62
C ALA A 1071 -9.25 -16.76 -13.06
N GLU A 1072 -9.02 -15.86 -12.09
CA GLU A 1072 -10.06 -15.03 -11.50
C GLU A 1072 -10.70 -14.11 -12.55
N ALA A 1073 -9.89 -13.42 -13.36
CA ALA A 1073 -10.35 -12.52 -14.41
C ALA A 1073 -11.13 -13.26 -15.51
N LEU A 1074 -10.70 -14.46 -15.89
CA LEU A 1074 -11.48 -15.31 -16.81
C LEU A 1074 -12.81 -15.74 -16.18
N SER A 1075 -12.81 -16.15 -14.91
CA SER A 1075 -14.02 -16.59 -14.22
C SER A 1075 -15.03 -15.47 -13.98
N ALA A 1076 -14.53 -14.23 -13.86
CA ALA A 1076 -15.32 -13.02 -13.66
C ALA A 1076 -15.78 -12.36 -14.98
N ASP A 1077 -15.36 -12.90 -16.14
CA ASP A 1077 -15.53 -12.25 -17.46
C ASP A 1077 -14.88 -10.85 -17.54
N ASP A 1078 -13.83 -10.59 -16.75
CA ASP A 1078 -13.03 -9.36 -16.83
C ASP A 1078 -12.14 -9.36 -18.10
N LEU A 1079 -11.73 -10.55 -18.56
CA LEU A 1079 -10.88 -10.77 -19.73
C LEU A 1079 -11.54 -11.73 -20.73
N ARG A 1080 -11.45 -11.39 -22.02
CA ARG A 1080 -11.89 -12.21 -23.14
C ARG A 1080 -10.70 -12.73 -23.94
N LEU A 1081 -10.78 -13.99 -24.33
CA LEU A 1081 -9.87 -14.63 -25.28
C LEU A 1081 -10.58 -14.76 -26.62
N LEU A 1082 -10.15 -13.98 -27.60
CA LEU A 1082 -10.77 -13.89 -28.93
C LEU A 1082 -9.79 -14.35 -30.01
N LYS A 1083 -10.30 -14.60 -31.22
CA LYS A 1083 -9.45 -14.73 -32.41
C LYS A 1083 -9.28 -13.37 -33.09
N PRO A 1084 -8.12 -13.11 -33.73
CA PRO A 1084 -7.92 -11.86 -34.47
C PRO A 1084 -9.02 -11.64 -35.52
N SER A 1085 -9.63 -10.46 -35.51
CA SER A 1085 -10.48 -10.00 -36.62
C SER A 1085 -9.65 -9.78 -37.89
N LYS A 1086 -10.31 -9.52 -39.03
CA LYS A 1086 -9.59 -9.21 -40.28
C LYS A 1086 -8.74 -7.94 -40.18
N GLU A 1087 -9.24 -6.91 -39.49
CA GLU A 1087 -8.51 -5.66 -39.27
C GLU A 1087 -7.32 -5.88 -38.32
N GLN A 1088 -7.55 -6.66 -37.26
CA GLN A 1088 -6.51 -7.04 -36.31
C GLN A 1088 -5.43 -7.93 -36.95
N ALA A 1089 -5.79 -8.79 -37.90
CA ALA A 1089 -4.81 -9.60 -38.64
C ALA A 1089 -3.85 -8.72 -39.47
N LEU A 1090 -4.35 -7.63 -40.06
CA LEU A 1090 -3.51 -6.68 -40.78
C LEU A 1090 -2.57 -5.94 -39.81
N GLU A 1091 -3.10 -5.43 -38.69
CA GLU A 1091 -2.29 -4.75 -37.67
C GLU A 1091 -1.22 -5.69 -37.08
N LEU A 1092 -1.58 -6.93 -36.76
CA LEU A 1092 -0.64 -7.94 -36.26
C LEU A 1092 0.48 -8.19 -37.26
N ARG A 1093 0.16 -8.33 -38.56
CA ARG A 1093 1.15 -8.52 -39.61
C ARG A 1093 2.12 -7.34 -39.66
N GLU A 1094 1.61 -6.11 -39.66
CA GLU A 1094 2.43 -4.89 -39.69
C GLU A 1094 3.38 -4.82 -38.47
N LEU A 1095 2.90 -5.16 -37.27
CA LEU A 1095 3.73 -5.18 -36.06
C LEU A 1095 4.85 -6.23 -36.12
N ILE A 1096 4.58 -7.41 -36.70
CA ILE A 1096 5.58 -8.46 -36.86
C ILE A 1096 6.58 -8.09 -37.97
N GLU A 1097 6.13 -7.48 -39.07
CA GLU A 1097 7.00 -6.95 -40.14
C GLU A 1097 7.96 -5.88 -39.59
N LEU A 1098 7.46 -4.95 -38.78
CA LEU A 1098 8.29 -3.96 -38.09
C LEU A 1098 9.29 -4.63 -37.13
N HIS A 1099 8.83 -5.59 -36.34
CA HIS A 1099 9.70 -6.31 -35.42
C HIS A 1099 10.82 -7.06 -36.17
N GLN A 1100 10.50 -7.75 -37.27
CA GLN A 1100 11.49 -8.41 -38.11
C GLN A 1100 12.49 -7.41 -38.72
N ALA A 1101 12.00 -6.29 -39.24
CA ALA A 1101 12.85 -5.26 -39.86
C ALA A 1101 13.82 -4.62 -38.85
N GLU A 1102 13.36 -4.37 -37.62
CA GLU A 1102 14.14 -3.73 -36.58
C GLU A 1102 15.11 -4.69 -35.86
N THR A 1103 14.70 -5.94 -35.66
CA THR A 1103 15.46 -6.89 -34.82
C THR A 1103 16.15 -8.02 -35.57
N GLN A 1104 15.79 -8.24 -36.85
CA GLN A 1104 16.21 -9.41 -37.63
C GLN A 1104 15.77 -10.74 -36.99
N SER A 1105 14.66 -10.72 -36.22
CA SER A 1105 14.10 -11.89 -35.54
C SER A 1105 13.79 -13.03 -36.52
N ARG A 1106 14.33 -14.22 -36.21
CA ARG A 1106 14.12 -15.44 -36.99
C ARG A 1106 12.68 -15.96 -36.84
N ILE A 1107 12.13 -15.92 -35.63
CA ILE A 1107 10.75 -16.38 -35.38
C ILE A 1107 9.74 -15.45 -36.05
N ALA A 1108 9.96 -14.13 -36.01
CA ALA A 1108 9.11 -13.17 -36.73
C ALA A 1108 9.14 -13.43 -38.24
N GLY A 1109 10.33 -13.62 -38.83
CA GLY A 1109 10.48 -13.97 -40.23
C GLY A 1109 9.74 -15.26 -40.61
N TRP A 1110 9.86 -16.31 -39.79
CA TRP A 1110 9.17 -17.58 -40.02
C TRP A 1110 7.64 -17.44 -39.92
N ILE A 1111 7.12 -16.69 -38.95
CA ILE A 1111 5.67 -16.43 -38.83
C ILE A 1111 5.17 -15.66 -40.06
N LEU A 1112 5.92 -14.66 -40.54
CA LEU A 1112 5.53 -13.87 -41.73
C LEU A 1112 5.49 -14.71 -43.00
N GLU A 1113 6.45 -15.63 -43.19
CA GLU A 1113 6.46 -16.56 -44.32
C GLU A 1113 5.24 -17.51 -44.31
N ASN A 1114 4.68 -17.80 -43.14
CA ASN A 1114 3.58 -18.73 -42.92
C ASN A 1114 2.33 -18.05 -42.34
N PHE A 1115 2.17 -16.73 -42.56
CA PHE A 1115 1.25 -15.89 -41.78
C PHE A 1115 -0.20 -16.38 -41.80
N GLU A 1116 -0.70 -16.76 -42.98
CA GLU A 1116 -2.10 -17.21 -43.13
C GLU A 1116 -2.40 -18.48 -42.32
N SER A 1117 -1.46 -19.44 -42.25
CA SER A 1117 -1.62 -20.65 -41.42
C SER A 1117 -1.35 -20.38 -39.95
N GLU A 1118 -0.42 -19.49 -39.62
CA GLU A 1118 -0.04 -19.21 -38.24
C GLU A 1118 -1.01 -18.25 -37.54
N LEU A 1119 -1.84 -17.51 -38.29
CA LEU A 1119 -2.86 -16.62 -37.74
C LEU A 1119 -3.83 -17.37 -36.80
N GLU A 1120 -4.16 -18.63 -37.11
CA GLU A 1120 -5.03 -19.46 -36.27
C GLU A 1120 -4.42 -19.76 -34.89
N ASN A 1121 -3.10 -19.68 -34.76
CA ASN A 1121 -2.38 -19.91 -33.50
C ASN A 1121 -2.33 -18.68 -32.59
N PHE A 1122 -2.80 -17.51 -33.05
CA PHE A 1122 -2.89 -16.32 -32.22
C PHE A 1122 -4.21 -16.27 -31.44
N SER A 1123 -4.11 -15.71 -30.23
CA SER A 1123 -5.24 -15.31 -29.41
C SER A 1123 -5.12 -13.83 -29.08
N VAL A 1124 -6.25 -13.11 -29.12
CA VAL A 1124 -6.39 -11.74 -28.66
C VAL A 1124 -6.85 -11.77 -27.20
N VAL A 1125 -6.05 -11.20 -26.31
CA VAL A 1125 -6.39 -11.00 -24.89
C VAL A 1125 -6.88 -9.56 -24.73
N MET A 1126 -8.15 -9.40 -24.35
CA MET A 1126 -8.79 -8.08 -24.29
C MET A 1126 -9.73 -7.95 -23.08
N PRO A 1127 -9.67 -6.85 -22.31
CA PRO A 1127 -10.60 -6.61 -21.21
C PRO A 1127 -12.02 -6.35 -21.69
N THR A 1128 -12.99 -6.90 -20.95
CA THR A 1128 -14.42 -6.79 -21.27
C THR A 1128 -14.92 -5.35 -21.21
N ASP A 1129 -14.66 -4.64 -20.12
CA ASP A 1129 -15.10 -3.24 -19.95
C ASP A 1129 -14.50 -2.34 -21.03
N TYR A 1130 -13.23 -2.56 -21.37
CA TYR A 1130 -12.57 -1.84 -22.45
C TYR A 1130 -13.25 -2.07 -23.80
N ALA A 1131 -13.64 -3.32 -24.10
CA ALA A 1131 -14.42 -3.68 -25.29
C ALA A 1131 -15.70 -2.85 -25.37
N SER A 1132 -16.50 -2.91 -24.30
CA SER A 1132 -17.81 -2.28 -24.22
C SER A 1132 -17.70 -0.76 -24.35
N VAL A 1133 -16.75 -0.14 -23.65
CA VAL A 1133 -16.52 1.31 -23.74
C VAL A 1133 -16.09 1.71 -25.16
N ARG A 1134 -15.23 0.93 -25.82
CA ARG A 1134 -14.82 1.20 -27.21
C ARG A 1134 -16.00 1.13 -28.19
N GLU A 1135 -16.90 0.16 -28.01
CA GLU A 1135 -18.12 0.03 -28.82
C GLU A 1135 -19.06 1.22 -28.60
N ILE A 1136 -19.28 1.63 -27.34
CA ILE A 1136 -20.13 2.78 -26.99
C ILE A 1136 -19.56 4.07 -27.59
N LEU A 1137 -18.24 4.28 -27.49
CA LEU A 1137 -17.60 5.47 -28.05
C LEU A 1137 -17.67 5.47 -29.59
N ALA A 1138 -17.48 4.32 -30.24
CA ALA A 1138 -17.62 4.21 -31.69
C ALA A 1138 -19.07 4.47 -32.17
N ASP A 1139 -20.08 3.98 -31.43
CA ASP A 1139 -21.50 4.27 -31.70
C ASP A 1139 -21.81 5.77 -31.52
N ALA A 1140 -21.28 6.38 -30.45
CA ALA A 1140 -21.44 7.83 -30.22
C ALA A 1140 -20.85 8.65 -31.38
N GLU A 1141 -19.65 8.30 -31.85
CA GLU A 1141 -19.01 8.94 -33.01
C GLU A 1141 -19.84 8.77 -34.30
N GLN A 1142 -20.36 7.57 -34.56
CA GLN A 1142 -21.18 7.27 -35.75
C GLN A 1142 -22.55 7.97 -35.74
N THR A 1143 -23.14 8.14 -34.55
CA THR A 1143 -24.45 8.77 -34.35
C THR A 1143 -24.36 10.28 -34.11
N GLY A 1144 -23.16 10.84 -34.00
CA GLY A 1144 -22.92 12.27 -33.78
C GLY A 1144 -23.20 12.74 -32.36
N MET A 1145 -23.24 11.83 -31.38
CA MET A 1145 -23.34 12.16 -29.96
C MET A 1145 -21.98 12.66 -29.45
N ASP A 1146 -22.01 13.58 -28.47
CA ASP A 1146 -20.80 14.01 -27.76
C ASP A 1146 -20.26 12.84 -26.92
N PRO A 1147 -19.04 12.31 -27.20
CA PRO A 1147 -18.45 11.22 -26.44
C PRO A 1147 -18.25 11.55 -24.95
N ASP A 1148 -18.13 12.84 -24.61
CA ASP A 1148 -17.98 13.32 -23.24
C ASP A 1148 -19.33 13.77 -22.63
N GLY A 1149 -20.43 13.62 -23.38
CA GLY A 1149 -21.77 14.01 -22.98
C GLY A 1149 -22.37 13.11 -21.90
N SER A 1150 -23.36 13.64 -21.16
CA SER A 1150 -24.01 12.93 -20.05
C SER A 1150 -24.72 11.63 -20.47
N GLU A 1151 -25.21 11.57 -21.71
CA GLU A 1151 -25.88 10.38 -22.24
C GLU A 1151 -24.88 9.24 -22.46
N VAL A 1152 -23.76 9.52 -23.15
CA VAL A 1152 -22.69 8.56 -23.37
C VAL A 1152 -22.07 8.12 -22.04
N TRP A 1153 -21.88 9.06 -21.11
CA TRP A 1153 -21.43 8.73 -19.75
C TRP A 1153 -22.39 7.77 -19.02
N GLY A 1154 -23.70 7.98 -19.15
CA GLY A 1154 -24.71 7.07 -18.59
C GLY A 1154 -24.60 5.65 -19.16
N LYS A 1155 -24.42 5.53 -20.48
CA LYS A 1155 -24.19 4.24 -21.15
C LYS A 1155 -22.89 3.57 -20.68
N ILE A 1156 -21.82 4.34 -20.51
CA ILE A 1156 -20.52 3.84 -20.01
C ILE A 1156 -20.68 3.25 -18.61
N LEU A 1157 -21.29 3.99 -17.68
CA LEU A 1157 -21.47 3.51 -16.31
C LEU A 1157 -22.33 2.25 -16.23
N GLU A 1158 -23.41 2.17 -17.01
CA GLU A 1158 -24.25 0.96 -17.08
C GLU A 1158 -23.44 -0.24 -17.59
N ALA A 1159 -22.58 -0.05 -18.59
CA ALA A 1159 -21.76 -1.11 -19.16
C ALA A 1159 -20.60 -1.56 -18.25
N THR A 1160 -20.04 -0.67 -17.45
CA THR A 1160 -18.88 -0.97 -16.56
C THR A 1160 -19.31 -1.27 -15.12
N ASN A 1161 -20.59 -1.55 -14.88
CA ASN A 1161 -21.16 -1.80 -13.54
C ASN A 1161 -20.85 -0.67 -12.52
N GLY A 1162 -20.76 0.58 -12.98
CA GLY A 1162 -20.26 1.75 -12.25
C GLY A 1162 -21.33 2.66 -11.65
#